data_AF-A0A9N8EG73-F1
#
_entry.id   AF-A0A9N8EG73-F1
#
_cell.length_a   1.000
_cell.length_b   1.000
_cell.length_c   1.000
_cell.angle_alpha   90.00
_cell.angle_beta   90.00
_cell.angle_gamma   90.00
#
_symmetry.space_group_name_H-M   'P 1'
#
loop_
_entity.id
_entity.type
_entity.pdbx_description
1 polymer ?
#
loop_
_entity_poly.entity_id
_entity_poly.type
_entity_poly.pdbx_seq_one_letter_code
_entity_poly.pdbx_strand_id
1 'polypeptide(L)'
;MTSRSAILRTSSANSSIDGTRVANGQHVVPPGISVLEFFDNGATELAMLGSGQARNFLTEKDALAVFRNFVAALTKKARSSGQRGKKLWVPNKMVAVVLEFRPQFEAKKVDLDLCIFTSECGQYHWFWFEFLDSNSAVTKEYKSPYCVNNFKLVLKGATMIPPEGVAVAELTGFDGLRGTIPADEDLTALLEPKGLMKCYNDLVQDLLVTSKSKTLTFLEEWKTSGVDQVIQENGHAEIFGSRNMELVVCMAAKKWICFIDTTVAPDFVPPEAVSDARRESVAKSTIAAAEAAGIAVEDLVVDGVIQLESTCPEEVASLLEKKDLMDVYPQLDLAISEAQSIRNFVDVWRLAAAGVVPFPILANLKEGMLAKGVKMILCESVGSMGRNHWLEFIDLDVYPNYSNPFDITETASVFTKKEEEVDRKATTIGGGWYTVPLTGVAVEELSGVKKISDQCPHEVESLLVKNGAMPVYDAFINAIVKSKTTRNWADSWSSLEISTILAEYKDQFLSRGLKVVLCKIKPDSGNSLRWFEFIDINEQPGWVPQFDVLSLDGGTVLATNTNSLSFPKGVAVEAIMDRKHVMERVPPPVKAMMENKGCMDLYMAMIAILCECAGSGDEIDATWSKTHMSDITQTIGPKFQAKGVSLFLSVLEEDVNENGQQVKKPFMWVEFVDREMQPNYTAQRGIEMTKLPYTGMTNTEAAFLAGSFALQLGITVALHLL
;
A
#
# COMPACT_ATOMS: atom_id res chain seq x y z
N MET A 1 -27.23 -28.20 3.32
CA MET A 1 -27.76 -27.12 2.46
C MET A 1 -28.15 -25.96 3.36
N THR A 2 -27.25 -25.01 3.59
CA THR A 2 -27.48 -23.86 4.47
C THR A 2 -27.03 -22.59 3.77
N SER A 3 -27.92 -21.59 3.80
CA SER A 3 -27.81 -20.29 3.14
C SER A 3 -26.81 -19.39 3.89
N ARG A 4 -25.81 -18.86 3.18
CA ARG A 4 -24.91 -17.79 3.65
C ARG A 4 -25.51 -16.44 3.25
N SER A 5 -25.78 -15.59 4.24
CA SER A 5 -26.21 -14.19 4.04
C SER A 5 -25.01 -13.31 3.70
N ALA A 6 -25.20 -12.28 2.87
CA ALA A 6 -24.15 -11.31 2.53
C ALA A 6 -24.61 -9.86 2.68
N ILE A 7 -23.58 -9.01 2.76
CA ILE A 7 -23.63 -7.59 3.10
C ILE A 7 -23.85 -6.75 1.84
N LEU A 8 -24.83 -5.85 1.93
CA LEU A 8 -25.11 -4.74 1.02
C LEU A 8 -24.35 -3.51 1.53
N ARG A 9 -23.43 -2.93 0.74
CA ARG A 9 -22.98 -1.54 0.98
C ARG A 9 -23.96 -0.60 0.29
N THR A 10 -24.61 0.25 1.08
CA THR A 10 -25.44 1.35 0.58
C THR A 10 -24.68 2.65 0.85
N SER A 11 -24.39 3.42 -0.20
CA SER A 11 -24.09 4.84 -0.02
C SER A 11 -25.43 5.58 0.08
N SER A 12 -25.87 5.88 1.30
CA SER A 12 -26.96 6.83 1.51
C SER A 12 -26.42 8.24 1.27
N ALA A 13 -26.28 8.64 0.01
CA ALA A 13 -26.01 10.03 -0.35
C ALA A 13 -27.33 10.72 -0.68
N ASN A 14 -27.80 11.56 0.24
CA ASN A 14 -28.57 12.73 -0.16
C ASN A 14 -27.63 13.59 -1.02
N SER A 15 -27.94 13.68 -2.33
CA SER A 15 -27.45 14.68 -3.28
C SER A 15 -26.16 15.43 -2.90
N SER A 16 -25.00 14.78 -2.95
CA SER A 16 -23.73 15.50 -3.03
C SER A 16 -23.44 15.86 -4.48
N ILE A 17 -22.97 17.08 -4.72
CA ILE A 17 -22.61 17.64 -6.03
C ILE A 17 -21.53 16.79 -6.73
N ASP A 18 -20.80 15.95 -5.97
CA ASP A 18 -19.57 15.29 -6.41
C ASP A 18 -19.74 13.87 -6.99
N GLY A 19 -20.96 13.35 -7.22
CA GLY A 19 -21.16 12.02 -7.84
C GLY A 19 -21.05 10.81 -6.89
N THR A 20 -21.16 9.59 -7.44
CA THR A 20 -21.17 8.31 -6.70
C THR A 20 -19.79 7.66 -6.70
N ARG A 21 -19.21 7.42 -5.52
CA ARG A 21 -17.91 6.73 -5.39
C ARG A 21 -18.07 5.21 -5.51
N VAL A 22 -17.22 4.57 -6.33
CA VAL A 22 -17.13 3.11 -6.53
C VAL A 22 -15.68 2.63 -6.42
N ALA A 23 -15.46 1.31 -6.42
CA ALA A 23 -14.15 0.68 -6.29
C ALA A 23 -13.42 1.13 -5.01
N ASN A 24 -14.13 1.06 -3.88
CA ASN A 24 -13.62 1.51 -2.57
C ASN A 24 -13.15 2.99 -2.56
N GLY A 25 -13.79 3.85 -3.34
CA GLY A 25 -13.50 5.29 -3.36
C GLY A 25 -12.49 5.74 -4.41
N GLN A 26 -11.96 4.82 -5.21
CA GLN A 26 -10.96 5.06 -6.25
C GLN A 26 -11.55 5.70 -7.51
N HIS A 27 -12.84 5.53 -7.76
CA HIS A 27 -13.51 6.15 -8.91
C HIS A 27 -14.76 6.90 -8.49
N VAL A 28 -15.00 8.04 -9.14
CA VAL A 28 -16.17 8.90 -8.93
C VAL A 28 -17.00 8.87 -10.21
N VAL A 29 -18.17 8.25 -10.14
CA VAL A 29 -19.15 8.22 -11.22
C VAL A 29 -19.96 9.52 -11.18
N PRO A 30 -20.06 10.28 -12.29
CA PRO A 30 -20.79 11.54 -12.34
C PRO A 30 -22.25 11.46 -11.88
N PRO A 31 -22.83 12.57 -11.37
CA PRO A 31 -24.26 12.64 -11.08
C PRO A 31 -25.11 12.29 -12.31
N GLY A 32 -26.20 11.54 -12.09
CA GLY A 32 -27.12 11.12 -13.16
C GLY A 32 -26.85 9.73 -13.75
N ILE A 33 -25.78 9.05 -13.29
CA ILE A 33 -25.48 7.66 -13.65
C ILE A 33 -25.79 6.76 -12.44
N SER A 34 -26.59 5.72 -12.67
CA SER A 34 -26.96 4.77 -11.62
C SER A 34 -25.97 3.62 -11.60
N VAL A 35 -25.42 3.31 -10.42
CA VAL A 35 -24.38 2.29 -10.27
C VAL A 35 -24.82 1.15 -9.35
N LEU A 36 -24.40 -0.06 -9.69
CA LEU A 36 -24.55 -1.25 -8.85
C LEU A 36 -23.21 -1.98 -8.72
N GLU A 37 -22.59 -1.89 -7.55
CA GLU A 37 -21.28 -2.49 -7.24
C GLU A 37 -21.40 -3.92 -6.69
N PHE A 38 -20.43 -4.77 -7.06
CA PHE A 38 -20.35 -6.16 -6.64
C PHE A 38 -18.96 -6.48 -6.08
N PHE A 39 -18.93 -7.39 -5.10
CA PHE A 39 -17.70 -7.92 -4.52
C PHE A 39 -17.61 -9.44 -4.78
N ASP A 40 -16.42 -9.92 -5.12
CA ASP A 40 -16.14 -11.34 -5.38
C ASP A 40 -16.07 -12.20 -4.10
N ASN A 41 -17.10 -12.18 -3.26
CA ASN A 41 -17.15 -12.94 -2.01
C ASN A 41 -18.21 -14.08 -2.00
N GLY A 42 -18.60 -14.56 -3.17
CA GLY A 42 -19.16 -15.91 -3.35
C GLY A 42 -20.55 -16.23 -2.75
N ALA A 43 -21.26 -15.28 -2.15
CA ALA A 43 -22.65 -15.49 -1.70
C ALA A 43 -23.49 -14.22 -1.85
N THR A 44 -24.52 -14.28 -2.70
CA THR A 44 -25.91 -13.81 -2.47
C THR A 44 -26.65 -13.71 -3.80
N GLU A 45 -27.91 -14.11 -3.75
CA GLU A 45 -28.84 -14.21 -4.87
C GLU A 45 -30.07 -13.30 -4.64
N LEU A 46 -30.07 -12.40 -3.64
CA LEU A 46 -31.26 -11.58 -3.33
C LEU A 46 -31.02 -10.17 -2.75
N ALA A 47 -29.77 -9.73 -2.57
CA ALA A 47 -29.48 -8.40 -2.03
C ALA A 47 -29.28 -7.31 -3.13
N MET A 48 -29.62 -7.60 -4.39
CA MET A 48 -29.27 -6.72 -5.53
C MET A 48 -30.20 -5.51 -5.74
N LEU A 49 -31.20 -5.30 -4.89
CA LEU A 49 -32.16 -4.18 -4.99
C LEU A 49 -31.92 -3.05 -3.97
N GLY A 50 -30.75 -3.02 -3.34
CA GLY A 50 -30.49 -2.14 -2.19
C GLY A 50 -29.90 -0.75 -2.47
N SER A 51 -29.47 -0.41 -3.69
CA SER A 51 -29.18 1.00 -3.99
C SER A 51 -30.47 1.72 -4.38
N GLY A 52 -30.93 2.64 -3.51
CA GLY A 52 -32.17 3.40 -3.73
C GLY A 52 -32.17 4.12 -5.08
N GLN A 53 -31.02 4.65 -5.52
CA GLN A 53 -30.92 5.36 -6.80
C GLN A 53 -31.08 4.44 -8.02
N ALA A 54 -30.33 3.34 -8.14
CA ALA A 54 -30.44 2.47 -9.31
C ALA A 54 -31.82 1.80 -9.39
N ARG A 55 -32.39 1.42 -8.24
CA ARG A 55 -33.76 0.89 -8.20
C ARG A 55 -34.78 1.93 -8.64
N ASN A 56 -34.68 3.18 -8.18
CA ASN A 56 -35.58 4.25 -8.57
C ASN A 56 -35.44 4.55 -10.06
N PHE A 57 -34.22 4.68 -10.57
CA PHE A 57 -33.92 4.88 -11.99
C PHE A 57 -34.50 3.76 -12.86
N LEU A 58 -34.25 2.49 -12.51
CA LEU A 58 -34.78 1.35 -13.24
C LEU A 58 -36.31 1.21 -13.13
N THR A 59 -36.91 1.73 -12.05
CA THR A 59 -38.37 1.81 -11.92
C THR A 59 -38.94 2.90 -12.82
N GLU A 60 -38.31 4.08 -12.84
CA GLU A 60 -38.67 5.20 -13.72
C GLU A 60 -38.60 4.82 -15.20
N LYS A 61 -37.59 4.02 -15.59
CA LYS A 61 -37.39 3.53 -16.96
C LYS A 61 -38.19 2.28 -17.31
N ASP A 62 -39.04 1.77 -16.40
CA ASP A 62 -39.76 0.50 -16.58
C ASP A 62 -38.83 -0.68 -16.95
N ALA A 63 -37.61 -0.65 -16.42
CA ALA A 63 -36.53 -1.61 -16.67
C ALA A 63 -36.34 -2.61 -15.52
N LEU A 64 -37.09 -2.46 -14.42
CA LEU A 64 -36.92 -3.29 -13.22
C LEU A 64 -37.17 -4.78 -13.47
N ALA A 65 -38.12 -5.13 -14.35
CA ALA A 65 -38.37 -6.52 -14.74
C ALA A 65 -37.19 -7.12 -15.55
N VAL A 66 -36.65 -6.35 -16.48
CA VAL A 66 -35.45 -6.72 -17.27
C VAL A 66 -34.26 -6.93 -16.33
N PHE A 67 -34.08 -6.03 -15.37
CA PHE A 67 -33.02 -6.12 -14.36
C PHE A 67 -33.11 -7.39 -13.49
N ARG A 68 -34.31 -7.79 -13.05
CA ARG A 68 -34.49 -9.04 -12.28
C ARG A 68 -34.06 -10.27 -13.10
N ASN A 69 -34.44 -10.30 -14.38
CA ASN A 69 -34.04 -11.38 -15.29
C ASN A 69 -32.53 -11.39 -15.55
N PHE A 70 -31.93 -10.20 -15.69
CA PHE A 70 -30.48 -10.03 -15.83
C PHE A 70 -29.71 -10.57 -14.62
N VAL A 71 -30.13 -10.23 -13.40
CA VAL A 71 -29.54 -10.72 -12.15
C VAL A 71 -29.64 -12.25 -12.03
N ALA A 72 -30.78 -12.83 -12.38
CA ALA A 72 -30.97 -14.27 -12.40
C ALA A 72 -30.04 -14.95 -13.42
N ALA A 73 -29.89 -14.36 -14.61
CA ALA A 73 -28.98 -14.84 -15.63
C ALA A 73 -27.51 -14.74 -15.19
N LEU A 74 -27.09 -13.63 -14.59
CA LEU A 74 -25.75 -13.46 -14.02
C LEU A 74 -25.46 -14.54 -12.99
N THR A 75 -26.37 -14.75 -12.04
CA THR A 75 -26.16 -15.72 -10.96
C THR A 75 -26.05 -17.16 -11.48
N LYS A 76 -26.85 -17.49 -12.51
CA LYS A 76 -26.88 -18.81 -13.12
C LYS A 76 -25.70 -19.07 -14.08
N LYS A 77 -25.40 -18.10 -14.94
CA LYS A 77 -24.48 -18.27 -16.08
C LYS A 77 -23.07 -17.76 -15.78
N ALA A 78 -22.93 -16.71 -14.97
CA ALA A 78 -21.65 -16.02 -14.80
C ALA A 78 -20.78 -16.53 -13.64
N ARG A 79 -21.23 -17.57 -12.94
CA ARG A 79 -20.45 -18.23 -11.88
C ARG A 79 -19.80 -19.53 -12.37
N SER A 80 -18.60 -19.85 -11.89
CA SER A 80 -17.99 -21.18 -12.03
C SER A 80 -17.80 -21.83 -10.66
N SER A 81 -17.88 -23.16 -10.60
CA SER A 81 -17.46 -23.92 -9.42
C SER A 81 -15.94 -23.88 -9.33
N GLY A 82 -15.40 -23.10 -8.39
CA GLY A 82 -13.96 -23.08 -8.09
C GLY A 82 -13.50 -24.36 -7.37
N GLN A 83 -12.18 -24.55 -7.26
CA GLN A 83 -11.52 -25.75 -6.69
C GLN A 83 -11.89 -26.11 -5.24
N ARG A 84 -12.72 -25.31 -4.56
CA ARG A 84 -13.22 -25.57 -3.19
C ARG A 84 -14.74 -25.38 -3.05
N GLY A 85 -15.49 -25.53 -4.14
CA GLY A 85 -16.96 -25.38 -4.14
C GLY A 85 -17.46 -23.93 -4.00
N LYS A 86 -16.56 -22.94 -3.88
CA LYS A 86 -16.92 -21.52 -3.96
C LYS A 86 -17.29 -21.17 -5.40
N LYS A 87 -18.45 -20.53 -5.57
CA LYS A 87 -18.88 -20.00 -6.86
C LYS A 87 -18.22 -18.63 -7.06
N LEU A 88 -17.20 -18.56 -7.91
CA LEU A 88 -16.52 -17.31 -8.26
C LEU A 88 -17.20 -16.68 -9.48
N TRP A 89 -17.20 -15.35 -9.55
CA TRP A 89 -17.64 -14.65 -10.75
C TRP A 89 -16.57 -14.77 -11.84
N VAL A 90 -16.99 -15.10 -13.05
CA VAL A 90 -16.08 -15.28 -14.20
C VAL A 90 -16.31 -14.13 -15.17
N PRO A 91 -15.35 -13.19 -15.33
CA PRO A 91 -15.51 -11.99 -16.16
C PRO A 91 -16.07 -12.27 -17.55
N ASN A 92 -15.51 -13.26 -18.28
CA ASN A 92 -15.95 -13.61 -19.63
C ASN A 92 -17.43 -14.04 -19.67
N LYS A 93 -17.89 -14.73 -18.63
CA LYS A 93 -19.29 -15.15 -18.54
C LYS A 93 -20.20 -14.01 -18.11
N MET A 94 -19.71 -13.05 -17.31
CA MET A 94 -20.45 -11.83 -16.99
C MET A 94 -20.67 -10.99 -18.24
N VAL A 95 -19.62 -10.79 -19.05
CA VAL A 95 -19.69 -10.10 -20.35
C VAL A 95 -20.76 -10.75 -21.25
N ALA A 96 -20.75 -12.08 -21.37
CA ALA A 96 -21.75 -12.79 -22.17
C ALA A 96 -23.20 -12.51 -21.72
N VAL A 97 -23.45 -12.44 -20.40
CA VAL A 97 -24.78 -12.11 -19.86
C VAL A 97 -25.14 -10.65 -20.10
N VAL A 98 -24.18 -9.72 -19.99
CA VAL A 98 -24.40 -8.30 -20.31
C VAL A 98 -24.81 -8.13 -21.77
N LEU A 99 -24.10 -8.78 -22.69
CA LEU A 99 -24.42 -8.74 -24.13
C LEU A 99 -25.80 -9.33 -24.44
N GLU A 100 -26.20 -10.40 -23.76
CA GLU A 100 -27.54 -10.99 -23.89
C GLU A 100 -28.66 -10.03 -23.43
N PHE A 101 -28.43 -9.24 -22.39
CA PHE A 101 -29.45 -8.37 -21.79
C PHE A 101 -29.42 -6.93 -22.30
N ARG A 102 -28.33 -6.48 -22.92
CA ARG A 102 -28.20 -5.12 -23.44
C ARG A 102 -29.37 -4.69 -24.33
N PRO A 103 -29.81 -5.46 -25.35
CA PRO A 103 -30.94 -5.04 -26.19
C PRO A 103 -32.25 -4.85 -25.40
N GLN A 104 -32.44 -5.58 -24.31
CA GLN A 104 -33.63 -5.46 -23.45
C GLN A 104 -33.58 -4.18 -22.61
N PHE A 105 -32.41 -3.75 -22.16
CA PHE A 105 -32.22 -2.48 -21.48
C PHE A 105 -32.31 -1.30 -22.46
N GLU A 106 -31.73 -1.42 -23.66
CA GLU A 106 -31.82 -0.40 -24.72
C GLU A 106 -33.28 -0.13 -25.12
N ALA A 107 -34.11 -1.19 -25.20
CA ALA A 107 -35.55 -1.07 -25.43
C ALA A 107 -36.28 -0.24 -24.34
N LYS A 108 -35.69 -0.15 -23.14
CA LYS A 108 -36.14 0.66 -22.01
C LYS A 108 -35.41 2.00 -21.88
N LYS A 109 -34.64 2.39 -22.91
CA LYS A 109 -33.81 3.61 -22.91
C LYS A 109 -32.79 3.63 -21.78
N VAL A 110 -32.22 2.46 -21.47
CA VAL A 110 -31.14 2.29 -20.50
C VAL A 110 -29.95 1.65 -21.22
N ASP A 111 -28.80 2.30 -21.20
CA ASP A 111 -27.55 1.66 -21.62
C ASP A 111 -26.96 0.90 -20.42
N LEU A 112 -26.51 -0.33 -20.68
CA LEU A 112 -25.94 -1.22 -19.67
C LEU A 112 -24.45 -1.44 -19.95
N ASP A 113 -23.64 -0.91 -19.04
CA ASP A 113 -22.19 -1.09 -19.02
C ASP A 113 -21.79 -1.94 -17.81
N LEU A 114 -20.91 -2.92 -18.04
CA LEU A 114 -20.20 -3.62 -16.98
C LEU A 114 -18.85 -2.96 -16.85
N CYS A 115 -18.40 -2.67 -15.64
CA CYS A 115 -17.11 -2.07 -15.37
C CYS A 115 -16.25 -2.98 -14.50
N ILE A 116 -14.93 -2.99 -14.74
CA ILE A 116 -13.97 -3.81 -13.99
C ILE A 116 -12.77 -2.95 -13.58
N PHE A 117 -12.41 -3.02 -12.31
CA PHE A 117 -11.18 -2.45 -11.76
C PHE A 117 -10.35 -3.55 -11.10
N THR A 118 -9.05 -3.56 -11.37
CA THR A 118 -8.10 -4.44 -10.71
C THR A 118 -7.09 -3.59 -9.95
N SER A 119 -6.83 -3.91 -8.69
CA SER A 119 -5.81 -3.20 -7.89
C SER A 119 -4.43 -3.31 -8.53
N GLU A 120 -3.55 -2.33 -8.28
CA GLU A 120 -2.15 -2.36 -8.74
C GLU A 120 -1.40 -3.64 -8.37
N CYS A 121 -1.70 -4.25 -7.22
CA CYS A 121 -1.10 -5.51 -6.79
C CYS A 121 -1.68 -6.76 -7.48
N GLY A 122 -2.67 -6.61 -8.37
CA GLY A 122 -3.33 -7.70 -9.10
C GLY A 122 -4.20 -8.64 -8.25
N GLN A 123 -4.32 -8.42 -6.94
CA GLN A 123 -5.00 -9.35 -6.02
C GLN A 123 -6.51 -9.11 -5.87
N TYR A 124 -6.98 -7.90 -6.13
CA TYR A 124 -8.38 -7.53 -5.92
C TYR A 124 -9.03 -7.12 -7.23
N HIS A 125 -10.18 -7.73 -7.50
CA HIS A 125 -11.02 -7.41 -8.65
C HIS A 125 -12.36 -6.86 -8.15
N TRP A 126 -12.68 -5.65 -8.58
CA TRP A 126 -13.99 -5.04 -8.38
C TRP A 126 -14.72 -5.02 -9.71
N PHE A 127 -16.01 -5.27 -9.66
CA PHE A 127 -16.88 -5.10 -10.82
C PHE A 127 -18.17 -4.40 -10.41
N TRP A 128 -18.67 -3.54 -11.29
CA TRP A 128 -19.94 -2.85 -11.10
C TRP A 128 -20.67 -2.72 -12.42
N PHE A 129 -21.97 -2.47 -12.38
CA PHE A 129 -22.74 -2.14 -13.57
C PHE A 129 -23.19 -0.70 -13.50
N GLU A 130 -23.02 0.00 -14.61
CA GLU A 130 -23.50 1.36 -14.81
C GLU A 130 -24.74 1.29 -15.70
N PHE A 131 -25.82 1.92 -15.23
CA PHE A 131 -27.08 2.06 -15.94
C PHE A 131 -27.22 3.53 -16.33
N LEU A 132 -27.15 3.81 -17.62
CA LEU A 132 -27.15 5.16 -18.16
C LEU A 132 -28.48 5.44 -18.88
N ASP A 133 -29.02 6.64 -18.72
CA ASP A 133 -30.17 7.08 -19.51
C ASP A 133 -29.74 7.39 -20.94
N SER A 134 -30.14 6.59 -21.93
CA SER A 134 -29.69 6.79 -23.31
C SER A 134 -30.22 8.08 -23.96
N ASN A 135 -31.19 8.75 -23.31
CA ASN A 135 -31.69 10.06 -23.73
C ASN A 135 -30.95 11.24 -23.09
N SER A 136 -30.14 11.03 -22.04
CA SER A 136 -29.43 12.12 -21.37
C SER A 136 -28.26 12.63 -22.22
N ALA A 137 -28.05 13.95 -22.24
CA ALA A 137 -26.90 14.54 -22.93
C ALA A 137 -25.59 14.17 -22.21
N VAL A 138 -25.63 14.10 -20.88
CA VAL A 138 -24.47 13.77 -20.03
C VAL A 138 -23.98 12.34 -20.29
N THR A 139 -24.90 11.40 -20.53
CA THR A 139 -24.56 9.99 -20.75
C THR A 139 -24.03 9.72 -22.15
N LYS A 140 -24.42 10.52 -23.16
CA LYS A 140 -23.87 10.41 -24.52
C LYS A 140 -22.40 10.80 -24.61
N GLU A 141 -21.96 11.70 -23.74
CA GLU A 141 -20.56 12.16 -23.67
C GLU A 141 -19.74 11.36 -22.65
N TYR A 142 -20.39 10.71 -21.69
CA TYR A 142 -19.73 9.90 -20.70
C TYR A 142 -19.29 8.54 -21.25
N LYS A 143 -18.01 8.22 -21.06
CA LYS A 143 -17.46 6.88 -21.25
C LYS A 143 -16.72 6.48 -19.98
N SER A 144 -17.18 5.44 -19.31
CA SER A 144 -16.47 4.94 -18.14
C SER A 144 -15.09 4.42 -18.55
N PRO A 145 -14.00 4.87 -17.88
CA PRO A 145 -12.66 4.37 -18.16
C PRO A 145 -12.50 2.88 -17.78
N TYR A 146 -13.48 2.34 -17.07
CA TYR A 146 -13.50 0.95 -16.60
C TYR A 146 -14.54 0.09 -17.32
N CYS A 147 -15.26 0.60 -18.32
CA CYS A 147 -16.28 -0.18 -19.03
C CYS A 147 -15.65 -1.34 -19.81
N VAL A 148 -16.21 -2.55 -19.69
CA VAL A 148 -15.75 -3.76 -20.40
C VAL A 148 -16.04 -3.74 -21.88
N ASN A 149 -16.98 -2.90 -22.34
CA ASN A 149 -17.09 -2.65 -23.78
C ASN A 149 -15.88 -1.87 -24.29
N ASN A 150 -15.22 -1.15 -23.39
CA ASN A 150 -13.91 -0.56 -23.57
C ASN A 150 -12.78 -1.52 -23.08
N PHE A 151 -13.06 -2.82 -22.82
CA PHE A 151 -12.08 -3.90 -22.58
C PHE A 151 -12.24 -5.06 -23.60
N LYS A 152 -11.33 -5.18 -24.59
CA LYS A 152 -11.28 -6.30 -25.51
C LYS A 152 -10.46 -7.38 -24.85
N LEU A 153 -11.07 -8.55 -24.82
CA LEU A 153 -10.73 -9.74 -24.07
C LEU A 153 -9.44 -10.42 -24.55
N VAL A 154 -8.30 -9.72 -24.66
CA VAL A 154 -7.09 -10.33 -25.23
C VAL A 154 -6.30 -11.15 -24.23
N LEU A 155 -6.42 -10.90 -22.93
CA LEU A 155 -5.58 -11.62 -21.98
C LEU A 155 -6.49 -12.32 -21.01
N LYS A 156 -6.47 -13.67 -21.02
CA LYS A 156 -7.08 -14.54 -20.00
C LYS A 156 -6.59 -14.13 -18.59
N GLY A 157 -7.08 -13.02 -18.03
CA GLY A 157 -6.69 -12.43 -16.75
C GLY A 157 -5.95 -11.08 -16.74
N ALA A 158 -5.87 -10.29 -17.84
CA ALA A 158 -5.33 -8.92 -17.76
C ALA A 158 -6.12 -7.89 -18.59
N THR A 159 -6.11 -6.64 -18.12
CA THR A 159 -7.05 -5.52 -18.39
C THR A 159 -6.45 -4.43 -19.28
N MET A 160 -6.62 -4.48 -20.60
CA MET A 160 -6.43 -3.31 -21.49
C MET A 160 -7.12 -3.50 -22.85
N ILE A 161 -7.87 -2.51 -23.36
CA ILE A 161 -8.09 -2.37 -24.82
C ILE A 161 -6.87 -1.68 -25.41
N PRO A 162 -6.22 -2.28 -26.42
CA PRO A 162 -5.32 -1.53 -27.26
C PRO A 162 -6.12 -0.47 -28.04
N PRO A 163 -5.72 0.81 -28.06
CA PRO A 163 -6.44 1.85 -28.80
C PRO A 163 -6.55 1.50 -30.28
N GLU A 164 -7.37 2.25 -31.02
CA GLU A 164 -7.47 2.07 -32.47
C GLU A 164 -6.08 2.06 -33.12
N GLY A 165 -5.86 1.13 -34.05
CA GLY A 165 -4.54 0.91 -34.64
C GLY A 165 -3.62 0.01 -33.84
N VAL A 166 -4.05 -0.54 -32.70
CA VAL A 166 -3.22 -1.46 -31.91
C VAL A 166 -3.88 -2.83 -31.81
N ALA A 167 -3.07 -3.88 -31.98
CA ALA A 167 -3.45 -5.26 -31.71
C ALA A 167 -2.38 -5.96 -30.85
N VAL A 168 -2.71 -7.11 -30.29
CA VAL A 168 -1.83 -7.84 -29.36
C VAL A 168 -1.91 -9.34 -29.60
N ALA A 169 -0.78 -10.03 -29.50
CA ALA A 169 -0.69 -11.48 -29.55
C ALA A 169 -0.16 -12.03 -28.22
N GLU A 170 -1.00 -12.78 -27.48
CA GLU A 170 -0.60 -13.40 -26.21
C GLU A 170 0.39 -14.56 -26.44
N LEU A 171 1.49 -14.57 -25.68
CA LEU A 171 2.47 -15.65 -25.67
C LEU A 171 2.11 -16.65 -24.56
N THR A 172 1.12 -17.52 -24.81
CA THR A 172 0.74 -18.56 -23.84
C THR A 172 1.75 -19.71 -23.81
N GLY A 173 1.88 -20.38 -22.66
CA GLY A 173 2.83 -21.49 -22.43
C GLY A 173 2.68 -22.67 -23.40
N PHE A 174 3.79 -23.40 -23.59
CA PHE A 174 3.98 -24.41 -24.65
C PHE A 174 3.07 -25.66 -24.52
N ASP A 175 2.47 -25.88 -23.35
CA ASP A 175 1.65 -27.07 -23.03
C ASP A 175 0.22 -27.07 -23.64
N GLY A 176 -0.17 -26.01 -24.34
CA GLY A 176 -1.56 -25.83 -24.79
C GLY A 176 -1.93 -26.35 -26.17
N LEU A 177 -1.02 -26.31 -27.15
CA LEU A 177 -1.29 -26.74 -28.53
C LEU A 177 0.05 -26.79 -29.27
N ARG A 178 0.26 -27.86 -30.03
CA ARG A 178 1.25 -27.86 -31.11
C ARG A 178 0.96 -26.70 -32.07
N GLY A 179 1.72 -25.61 -31.96
CA GLY A 179 2.17 -24.81 -33.10
C GLY A 179 1.29 -23.71 -33.68
N THR A 180 0.49 -22.98 -32.90
CA THR A 180 -0.08 -21.71 -33.39
C THR A 180 -0.16 -20.66 -32.29
N ILE A 181 0.39 -19.47 -32.53
CA ILE A 181 -0.08 -18.22 -31.92
C ILE A 181 -1.18 -17.71 -32.88
N PRO A 182 -2.47 -18.06 -32.67
CA PRO A 182 -3.51 -17.66 -33.62
C PRO A 182 -3.61 -16.14 -33.64
N ALA A 183 -3.60 -15.54 -34.83
CA ALA A 183 -4.05 -14.15 -34.96
C ALA A 183 -5.53 -14.11 -34.59
N ASP A 184 -5.89 -13.28 -33.62
CA ASP A 184 -7.30 -12.99 -33.37
C ASP A 184 -7.87 -12.11 -34.50
N GLU A 185 -9.18 -11.86 -34.45
CA GLU A 185 -9.87 -11.07 -35.49
C GLU A 185 -9.31 -9.65 -35.60
N ASP A 186 -8.86 -9.06 -34.48
CA ASP A 186 -8.33 -7.69 -34.45
C ASP A 186 -6.92 -7.62 -35.05
N LEU A 187 -6.05 -8.57 -34.70
CA LEU A 187 -4.73 -8.68 -35.31
C LEU A 187 -4.85 -8.99 -36.80
N THR A 188 -5.79 -9.85 -37.20
CA THR A 188 -6.07 -10.11 -38.61
C THR A 188 -6.55 -8.85 -39.32
N ALA A 189 -7.53 -8.15 -38.74
CA ALA A 189 -8.05 -6.91 -39.29
C ALA A 189 -7.01 -5.78 -39.37
N LEU A 190 -6.02 -5.76 -38.47
CA LEU A 190 -4.92 -4.81 -38.49
C LEU A 190 -3.85 -5.16 -39.54
N LEU A 191 -3.51 -6.44 -39.66
CA LEU A 191 -2.39 -6.90 -40.50
C LEU A 191 -2.79 -7.21 -41.94
N GLU A 192 -4.02 -7.67 -42.20
CA GLU A 192 -4.48 -8.07 -43.53
C GLU A 192 -4.54 -6.91 -44.53
N PRO A 193 -5.11 -5.73 -44.19
CA PRO A 193 -5.10 -4.57 -45.10
C PRO A 193 -3.70 -4.09 -45.44
N LYS A 194 -2.73 -4.31 -44.54
CA LYS A 194 -1.32 -4.00 -44.73
C LYS A 194 -0.54 -5.13 -45.39
N GLY A 195 -1.17 -6.27 -45.71
CA GLY A 195 -0.53 -7.44 -46.31
C GLY A 195 0.55 -8.09 -45.44
N LEU A 196 0.43 -8.00 -44.12
CA LEU A 196 1.44 -8.46 -43.13
C LEU A 196 1.14 -9.84 -42.54
N MET A 197 0.01 -10.48 -42.90
CA MET A 197 -0.36 -11.79 -42.36
C MET A 197 0.68 -12.88 -42.63
N LYS A 198 1.35 -12.83 -43.79
CA LYS A 198 2.45 -13.76 -44.09
C LYS A 198 3.63 -13.55 -43.13
N CYS A 199 4.04 -12.30 -42.93
CA CYS A 199 5.15 -11.92 -42.05
C CYS A 199 4.85 -12.29 -40.59
N TYR A 200 3.60 -12.14 -40.15
CA TYR A 200 3.16 -12.62 -38.85
C TYR A 200 3.33 -14.14 -38.70
N ASN A 201 2.90 -14.92 -39.71
CA ASN A 201 3.08 -16.37 -39.67
C ASN A 201 4.57 -16.76 -39.64
N ASP A 202 5.41 -16.05 -40.39
CA ASP A 202 6.87 -16.26 -40.39
C ASP A 202 7.47 -15.94 -39.00
N LEU A 203 7.06 -14.84 -38.36
CA LEU A 203 7.44 -14.49 -36.98
C LEU A 203 7.06 -15.59 -35.98
N VAL A 204 5.84 -16.10 -36.07
CA VAL A 204 5.36 -17.18 -35.20
C VAL A 204 6.20 -18.45 -35.41
N GLN A 205 6.53 -18.81 -36.64
CA GLN A 205 7.39 -19.97 -36.92
C GLN A 205 8.80 -19.77 -36.38
N ASP A 206 9.39 -18.60 -36.56
CA ASP A 206 10.73 -18.31 -36.06
C ASP A 206 10.81 -18.35 -34.53
N LEU A 207 9.78 -17.86 -33.83
CA LEU A 207 9.67 -17.98 -32.38
C LEU A 207 9.59 -19.45 -31.90
N LEU A 208 8.98 -20.32 -32.70
CA LEU A 208 8.83 -21.75 -32.41
C LEU A 208 10.07 -22.59 -32.76
N VAL A 209 10.80 -22.22 -33.82
CA VAL A 209 11.97 -22.95 -34.33
C VAL A 209 13.26 -22.52 -33.62
N THR A 210 13.34 -21.26 -33.17
CA THR A 210 14.47 -20.78 -32.37
C THR A 210 14.60 -21.64 -31.11
N SER A 211 15.83 -22.07 -30.80
CA SER A 211 16.14 -22.98 -29.68
C SER A 211 15.28 -22.66 -28.45
N LYS A 212 14.57 -23.68 -27.92
CA LYS A 212 13.78 -23.55 -26.69
C LYS A 212 14.56 -22.87 -25.55
N SER A 213 15.88 -23.05 -25.47
CA SER A 213 16.71 -22.40 -24.46
C SER A 213 16.89 -20.89 -24.64
N LYS A 214 16.70 -20.35 -25.85
CA LYS A 214 16.80 -18.92 -26.17
C LYS A 214 15.47 -18.20 -25.94
N THR A 215 14.37 -18.77 -26.39
CA THR A 215 13.03 -18.15 -26.32
C THR A 215 12.21 -18.58 -25.12
N LEU A 216 12.57 -19.66 -24.41
CA LEU A 216 11.89 -20.13 -23.20
C LEU A 216 12.84 -20.24 -21.98
N THR A 217 12.28 -20.09 -20.79
CA THR A 217 12.91 -20.39 -19.49
C THR A 217 12.94 -21.90 -19.28
N PHE A 218 13.62 -22.34 -18.21
CA PHE A 218 13.63 -23.75 -17.84
C PHE A 218 12.24 -24.28 -17.43
N LEU A 219 11.30 -23.38 -17.12
CA LEU A 219 9.89 -23.66 -16.81
C LEU A 219 8.99 -23.61 -18.05
N GLU A 220 9.57 -23.56 -19.25
CA GLU A 220 8.85 -23.44 -20.53
C GLU A 220 8.02 -22.15 -20.67
N GLU A 221 8.41 -21.09 -19.96
CA GLU A 221 7.82 -19.76 -20.10
C GLU A 221 8.61 -18.91 -21.11
N TRP A 222 7.95 -18.06 -21.89
CA TRP A 222 8.64 -17.19 -22.86
C TRP A 222 9.67 -16.27 -22.20
N LYS A 223 10.89 -16.15 -22.73
CA LYS A 223 11.90 -15.15 -22.33
C LYS A 223 11.68 -13.90 -23.16
N THR A 224 11.37 -12.78 -22.51
CA THR A 224 11.12 -11.52 -23.21
C THR A 224 12.31 -11.10 -24.08
N SER A 225 13.52 -11.20 -23.55
CA SER A 225 14.76 -10.93 -24.30
C SER A 225 14.96 -11.89 -25.47
N GLY A 226 14.53 -13.15 -25.35
CA GLY A 226 14.60 -14.11 -26.44
C GLY A 226 13.59 -13.85 -27.55
N VAL A 227 12.38 -13.40 -27.20
CA VAL A 227 11.34 -13.02 -28.16
C VAL A 227 11.75 -11.75 -28.90
N ASP A 228 12.22 -10.74 -28.17
CA ASP A 228 12.70 -9.48 -28.76
C ASP A 228 13.90 -9.73 -29.69
N GLN A 229 14.85 -10.56 -29.26
CA GLN A 229 15.97 -10.98 -30.11
C GLN A 229 15.51 -11.61 -31.42
N VAL A 230 14.51 -12.50 -31.41
CA VAL A 230 13.96 -13.07 -32.65
C VAL A 230 13.30 -12.02 -33.54
N ILE A 231 12.56 -11.07 -32.95
CA ILE A 231 11.94 -9.97 -33.70
C ILE A 231 12.99 -9.11 -34.40
N GLN A 232 14.12 -8.83 -33.73
CA GLN A 232 15.20 -8.00 -34.27
C GLN A 232 16.10 -8.77 -35.25
N GLU A 233 16.67 -9.90 -34.84
CA GLU A 233 17.70 -10.63 -35.60
C GLU A 233 17.16 -11.25 -36.91
N ASN A 234 15.88 -11.60 -36.95
CA ASN A 234 15.26 -12.18 -38.15
C ASN A 234 14.60 -11.12 -39.06
N GLY A 235 14.78 -9.83 -38.77
CA GLY A 235 14.29 -8.72 -39.60
C GLY A 235 12.78 -8.47 -39.53
N HIS A 236 12.06 -9.09 -38.58
CA HIS A 236 10.61 -8.85 -38.43
C HIS A 236 10.32 -7.39 -38.09
N ALA A 237 11.12 -6.76 -37.21
CA ALA A 237 10.97 -5.34 -36.89
C ALA A 237 11.01 -4.43 -38.14
N GLU A 238 11.97 -4.67 -39.04
CA GLU A 238 12.12 -3.89 -40.28
C GLU A 238 10.96 -4.14 -41.26
N ILE A 239 10.55 -5.39 -41.42
CA ILE A 239 9.45 -5.77 -42.32
C ILE A 239 8.13 -5.13 -41.88
N PHE A 240 7.79 -5.20 -40.59
CA PHE A 240 6.59 -4.56 -40.05
C PHE A 240 6.73 -3.03 -40.09
N GLY A 241 7.90 -2.49 -39.72
CA GLY A 241 8.18 -1.05 -39.73
C GLY A 241 8.02 -0.40 -41.11
N SER A 242 8.43 -1.10 -42.18
CA SER A 242 8.25 -0.65 -43.57
C SER A 242 6.79 -0.45 -43.99
N ARG A 243 5.83 -0.93 -43.20
CA ARG A 243 4.38 -0.79 -43.40
C ARG A 243 3.69 -0.05 -42.26
N ASN A 244 4.44 0.79 -41.55
CA ASN A 244 3.99 1.57 -40.40
C ASN A 244 3.42 0.71 -39.27
N MET A 245 4.03 -0.44 -39.02
CA MET A 245 3.69 -1.30 -37.89
C MET A 245 4.90 -1.46 -36.98
N GLU A 246 4.76 -1.10 -35.71
CA GLU A 246 5.77 -1.34 -34.69
C GLU A 246 5.43 -2.60 -33.89
N LEU A 247 6.46 -3.38 -33.56
CA LEU A 247 6.35 -4.56 -32.71
C LEU A 247 6.99 -4.26 -31.35
N VAL A 248 6.23 -4.43 -30.27
CA VAL A 248 6.70 -4.18 -28.90
C VAL A 248 6.42 -5.38 -28.00
N VAL A 249 7.46 -5.98 -27.43
CA VAL A 249 7.30 -7.06 -26.44
C VAL A 249 7.03 -6.45 -25.06
N CYS A 250 6.02 -6.93 -24.34
CA CYS A 250 5.58 -6.38 -23.06
C CYS A 250 5.73 -7.40 -21.91
N MET A 251 5.99 -6.91 -20.68
CA MET A 251 6.21 -7.73 -19.48
C MET A 251 5.23 -7.45 -18.34
N ALA A 252 4.16 -8.26 -18.25
CA ALA A 252 3.31 -8.33 -17.06
C ALA A 252 3.35 -9.73 -16.42
N ALA A 253 2.32 -10.06 -15.63
CA ALA A 253 2.00 -11.44 -15.22
C ALA A 253 1.83 -12.41 -16.41
N LYS A 254 1.64 -11.87 -17.63
CA LYS A 254 1.56 -12.58 -18.91
C LYS A 254 2.42 -11.84 -19.93
N LYS A 255 2.96 -12.56 -20.91
CA LYS A 255 3.83 -12.01 -21.96
C LYS A 255 3.04 -11.90 -23.27
N TRP A 256 3.20 -10.81 -24.00
CA TRP A 256 2.55 -10.60 -25.30
C TRP A 256 3.40 -9.71 -26.21
N ILE A 257 3.08 -9.74 -27.51
CA ILE A 257 3.63 -8.85 -28.53
C ILE A 257 2.54 -7.86 -28.90
N CYS A 258 2.82 -6.57 -28.85
CA CYS A 258 1.94 -5.50 -29.28
C CYS A 258 2.31 -5.07 -30.70
N PHE A 259 1.29 -4.97 -31.56
CA PHE A 259 1.38 -4.56 -32.96
C PHE A 259 0.72 -3.18 -33.06
N ILE A 260 1.52 -2.14 -33.29
CA ILE A 260 1.07 -0.74 -33.24
C ILE A 260 1.15 -0.15 -34.64
N ASP A 261 0.01 0.24 -35.20
CA ASP A 261 -0.05 1.04 -36.41
C ASP A 261 0.34 2.48 -36.08
N THR A 262 1.57 2.84 -36.41
CA THR A 262 2.13 4.16 -36.08
C THR A 262 1.45 5.30 -36.84
N THR A 263 0.63 5.01 -37.86
CA THR A 263 -0.19 6.04 -38.52
C THR A 263 -1.48 6.36 -37.77
N VAL A 264 -1.95 5.43 -36.93
CA VAL A 264 -3.22 5.56 -36.20
C VAL A 264 -2.96 5.87 -34.72
N ALA A 265 -1.94 5.23 -34.12
CA ALA A 265 -1.56 5.39 -32.72
C ALA A 265 -0.06 5.73 -32.54
N PRO A 266 0.43 6.86 -33.09
CA PRO A 266 1.86 7.22 -33.06
C PRO A 266 2.42 7.33 -31.63
N ASP A 267 1.63 7.86 -30.71
CA ASP A 267 2.06 8.17 -29.34
C ASP A 267 1.78 7.03 -28.35
N PHE A 268 1.22 5.91 -28.80
CA PHE A 268 0.88 4.81 -27.91
C PHE A 268 2.14 4.07 -27.46
N VAL A 269 2.38 4.04 -26.15
CA VAL A 269 3.42 3.25 -25.50
C VAL A 269 2.74 2.17 -24.68
N PRO A 270 2.92 0.88 -25.00
CA PRO A 270 2.37 -0.19 -24.18
C PRO A 270 2.94 -0.10 -22.75
N PRO A 271 2.12 -0.26 -21.71
CA PRO A 271 2.64 -0.42 -20.36
C PRO A 271 3.60 -1.61 -20.33
N GLU A 272 4.73 -1.44 -19.65
CA GLU A 272 5.74 -2.49 -19.46
C GLU A 272 6.44 -2.95 -20.76
N ALA A 273 6.50 -2.07 -21.76
CA ALA A 273 7.29 -2.25 -22.97
C ALA A 273 8.79 -2.49 -22.69
N VAL A 274 9.36 -3.47 -23.39
CA VAL A 274 10.75 -3.93 -23.19
C VAL A 274 11.72 -3.44 -24.25
N SER A 275 11.25 -2.92 -25.39
CA SER A 275 12.17 -2.59 -26.49
C SER A 275 13.08 -1.39 -26.19
N ASP A 276 14.38 -1.62 -26.29
CA ASP A 276 15.45 -0.64 -26.05
C ASP A 276 15.41 0.52 -27.05
N ALA A 277 15.02 0.26 -28.30
CA ALA A 277 14.96 1.27 -29.37
C ALA A 277 13.96 2.39 -29.09
N ARG A 278 12.81 2.11 -28.44
CA ARG A 278 11.84 3.14 -28.09
C ARG A 278 12.22 3.90 -26.82
N ARG A 279 12.91 3.26 -25.86
CA ARG A 279 13.49 3.98 -24.69
C ARG A 279 14.63 4.90 -25.10
N GLU A 280 15.50 4.43 -26.00
CA GLU A 280 16.56 5.25 -26.59
C GLU A 280 15.98 6.35 -27.49
N SER A 281 14.95 6.06 -28.29
CA SER A 281 14.21 7.07 -29.05
C SER A 281 13.49 8.08 -28.16
N VAL A 282 12.96 7.68 -27.01
CA VAL A 282 12.36 8.60 -26.03
C VAL A 282 13.42 9.44 -25.36
N ALA A 283 14.59 8.87 -24.99
CA ALA A 283 15.71 9.64 -24.45
C ALA A 283 16.24 10.65 -25.48
N LYS A 284 16.50 10.23 -26.73
CA LYS A 284 16.89 11.11 -27.84
C LYS A 284 15.84 12.16 -28.17
N SER A 285 14.55 11.78 -28.14
CA SER A 285 13.44 12.73 -28.32
C SER A 285 13.32 13.70 -27.14
N THR A 286 13.67 13.29 -25.93
CA THR A 286 13.67 14.16 -24.74
C THR A 286 14.82 15.15 -24.79
N ILE A 287 16.03 14.69 -25.17
CA ILE A 287 17.19 15.55 -25.44
C ILE A 287 16.84 16.56 -26.54
N ALA A 288 16.34 16.09 -27.69
CA ALA A 288 15.94 16.96 -28.79
C ALA A 288 14.80 17.93 -28.41
N ALA A 289 13.86 17.52 -27.55
CA ALA A 289 12.80 18.39 -27.05
C ALA A 289 13.33 19.44 -26.05
N ALA A 290 14.32 19.08 -25.23
CA ALA A 290 15.01 20.02 -24.34
C ALA A 290 15.79 21.06 -25.16
N GLU A 291 16.57 20.61 -26.15
CA GLU A 291 17.28 21.50 -27.09
C GLU A 291 16.32 22.41 -27.86
N ALA A 292 15.19 21.87 -28.34
CA ALA A 292 14.15 22.67 -29.01
C ALA A 292 13.46 23.68 -28.07
N ALA A 293 13.46 23.42 -26.77
CA ALA A 293 13.06 24.36 -25.73
C ALA A 293 14.21 25.31 -25.33
N GLY A 294 15.35 25.32 -26.02
CA GLY A 294 16.48 26.19 -25.67
C GLY A 294 17.12 25.84 -24.32
N ILE A 295 16.98 24.59 -23.87
CA ILE A 295 17.70 24.03 -22.73
C ILE A 295 19.02 23.51 -23.26
N ALA A 296 20.12 23.92 -22.63
CA ALA A 296 21.45 23.49 -23.03
C ALA A 296 21.74 22.09 -22.45
N VAL A 297 22.03 21.14 -23.33
CA VAL A 297 22.29 19.73 -22.98
C VAL A 297 23.74 19.41 -23.27
N GLU A 298 24.36 18.64 -22.39
CA GLU A 298 25.70 18.09 -22.60
C GLU A 298 25.70 16.58 -22.38
N ASP A 299 25.98 15.85 -23.45
CA ASP A 299 26.11 14.40 -23.41
C ASP A 299 27.40 13.99 -22.69
N LEU A 300 27.30 12.99 -21.81
CA LEU A 300 28.46 12.32 -21.25
C LEU A 300 28.67 11.02 -22.04
N VAL A 301 29.80 10.88 -22.74
CA VAL A 301 30.04 9.76 -23.66
C VAL A 301 29.88 8.41 -22.96
N VAL A 302 29.20 7.46 -23.62
CA VAL A 302 28.83 6.15 -23.08
C VAL A 302 29.68 5.04 -23.69
N ASP A 303 30.67 4.59 -22.92
CA ASP A 303 31.34 3.28 -23.06
C ASP A 303 31.89 2.81 -21.68
N GLY A 304 31.12 3.07 -20.63
CA GLY A 304 31.51 2.76 -19.25
C GLY A 304 32.53 3.72 -18.61
N VAL A 305 32.91 4.79 -19.32
CA VAL A 305 33.72 5.91 -18.81
C VAL A 305 32.99 7.20 -19.13
N ILE A 306 32.47 7.88 -18.10
CA ILE A 306 31.88 9.21 -18.22
C ILE A 306 33.01 10.18 -18.59
N GLN A 307 32.96 10.87 -19.73
CA GLN A 307 33.88 11.96 -20.08
C GLN A 307 33.05 13.13 -20.64
N LEU A 308 33.39 14.36 -20.24
CA LEU A 308 32.94 15.53 -20.99
C LEU A 308 33.64 15.55 -22.35
N GLU A 309 33.02 16.17 -23.34
CA GLU A 309 33.74 16.48 -24.56
C GLU A 309 34.89 17.45 -24.26
N SER A 310 35.98 17.39 -25.04
CA SER A 310 37.15 18.26 -24.82
C SER A 310 36.87 19.76 -24.96
N THR A 311 35.66 20.11 -25.41
CA THR A 311 35.18 21.47 -25.65
C THR A 311 33.76 21.59 -25.16
N CYS A 312 33.46 22.63 -24.38
CA CYS A 312 32.11 22.96 -23.93
C CYS A 312 31.16 23.06 -25.12
N PRO A 313 30.00 22.36 -25.12
CA PRO A 313 29.00 22.50 -26.17
C PRO A 313 28.58 23.97 -26.37
N GLU A 314 28.35 24.40 -27.60
CA GLU A 314 28.13 25.81 -27.96
C GLU A 314 26.91 26.42 -27.21
N GLU A 315 25.88 25.61 -27.01
CA GLU A 315 24.65 25.96 -26.29
C GLU A 315 24.92 26.15 -24.79
N VAL A 316 25.72 25.26 -24.19
CA VAL A 316 26.13 25.35 -22.79
C VAL A 316 27.04 26.56 -22.60
N ALA A 317 28.02 26.75 -23.48
CA ALA A 317 28.92 27.91 -23.45
C ALA A 317 28.15 29.23 -23.56
N SER A 318 27.17 29.31 -24.48
CA SER A 318 26.32 30.49 -24.65
C SER A 318 25.50 30.80 -23.39
N LEU A 319 24.93 29.78 -22.75
CA LEU A 319 24.20 29.94 -21.49
C LEU A 319 25.11 30.38 -20.35
N LEU A 320 26.27 29.73 -20.19
CA LEU A 320 27.22 30.05 -19.13
C LEU A 320 27.85 31.43 -19.33
N GLU A 321 28.13 31.86 -20.56
CA GLU A 321 28.60 33.23 -20.85
C GLU A 321 27.54 34.27 -20.52
N LYS A 322 26.28 34.03 -20.92
CA LYS A 322 25.13 34.89 -20.58
C LYS A 322 24.96 35.04 -19.06
N LYS A 323 25.32 34.02 -18.28
CA LYS A 323 25.15 33.96 -16.82
C LYS A 323 26.42 34.28 -16.04
N ASP A 324 27.50 34.65 -16.71
CA ASP A 324 28.81 34.94 -16.09
C ASP A 324 29.29 33.76 -15.23
N LEU A 325 29.31 32.57 -15.86
CA LEU A 325 29.67 31.26 -15.29
C LEU A 325 30.69 30.50 -16.16
N MET A 326 31.30 31.10 -17.18
CA MET A 326 32.24 30.39 -18.08
C MET A 326 33.50 29.89 -17.38
N ASP A 327 33.91 30.55 -16.29
CA ASP A 327 35.02 30.15 -15.43
C ASP A 327 34.71 28.92 -14.55
N VAL A 328 33.42 28.56 -14.43
CA VAL A 328 32.93 27.40 -13.67
C VAL A 328 33.06 26.11 -14.47
N TYR A 329 32.96 26.18 -15.80
CA TYR A 329 32.98 25.00 -16.66
C TYR A 329 34.31 24.20 -16.60
N PRO A 330 35.52 24.82 -16.64
CA PRO A 330 36.77 24.10 -16.41
C PRO A 330 36.88 23.45 -15.02
N GLN A 331 36.21 24.02 -14.01
CA GLN A 331 36.18 23.44 -12.67
C GLN A 331 35.24 22.23 -12.61
N LEU A 332 34.15 22.24 -13.38
CA LEU A 332 33.26 21.10 -13.55
C LEU A 332 33.97 19.95 -14.26
N ASP A 333 34.71 20.22 -15.34
CA ASP A 333 35.52 19.23 -16.04
C ASP A 333 36.59 18.60 -15.14
N LEU A 334 37.32 19.43 -14.39
CA LEU A 334 38.28 18.96 -13.39
C LEU A 334 37.59 18.10 -12.33
N ALA A 335 36.43 18.52 -11.82
CA ALA A 335 35.70 17.76 -10.80
C ALA A 335 35.16 16.43 -11.33
N ILE A 336 34.70 16.37 -12.59
CA ILE A 336 34.28 15.14 -13.26
C ILE A 336 35.48 14.20 -13.44
N SER A 337 36.61 14.73 -13.91
CA SER A 337 37.87 13.98 -14.08
C SER A 337 38.41 13.43 -12.76
N GLU A 338 38.39 14.22 -11.68
CA GLU A 338 38.78 13.77 -10.34
C GLU A 338 37.83 12.69 -9.81
N ALA A 339 36.53 12.86 -10.01
CA ALA A 339 35.52 11.90 -9.56
C ALA A 339 35.54 10.57 -10.36
N GLN A 340 35.97 10.56 -11.62
CA GLN A 340 36.22 9.34 -12.39
C GLN A 340 37.35 8.47 -11.78
N SER A 341 38.30 9.07 -11.06
CA SER A 341 39.37 8.32 -10.37
C SER A 341 38.84 7.50 -9.19
N ILE A 342 37.63 7.80 -8.71
CA ILE A 342 36.88 6.99 -7.76
C ILE A 342 36.00 6.04 -8.57
N ARG A 343 35.98 4.75 -8.19
CA ARG A 343 35.46 3.61 -8.97
C ARG A 343 34.09 3.73 -9.66
N ASN A 344 33.29 4.79 -9.46
CA ASN A 344 32.14 5.18 -10.27
C ASN A 344 31.76 6.65 -9.98
N PHE A 345 31.80 7.54 -10.98
CA PHE A 345 31.33 8.94 -10.87
C PHE A 345 29.86 9.06 -10.41
N VAL A 346 29.02 8.10 -10.80
CA VAL A 346 27.60 8.04 -10.38
C VAL A 346 27.47 7.82 -8.88
N ASP A 347 28.37 7.03 -8.28
CA ASP A 347 28.36 6.80 -6.83
C ASP A 347 28.76 8.09 -6.09
N VAL A 348 29.57 8.97 -6.69
CA VAL A 348 29.94 10.28 -6.13
C VAL A 348 28.73 11.22 -6.06
N TRP A 349 27.94 11.32 -7.15
CA TRP A 349 26.71 12.12 -7.15
C TRP A 349 25.62 11.54 -6.24
N ARG A 350 25.52 10.21 -6.17
CA ARG A 350 24.63 9.52 -5.21
C ARG A 350 25.06 9.77 -3.76
N LEU A 351 26.36 9.76 -3.46
CA LEU A 351 26.89 10.11 -2.14
C LEU A 351 26.60 11.58 -1.78
N ALA A 352 26.82 12.50 -2.72
CA ALA A 352 26.53 13.92 -2.54
C ALA A 352 25.03 14.18 -2.29
N ALA A 353 24.14 13.55 -3.07
CA ALA A 353 22.69 13.58 -2.84
C ALA A 353 22.27 12.92 -1.52
N ALA A 354 23.09 12.00 -1.02
CA ALA A 354 22.95 11.38 0.29
C ALA A 354 23.56 12.22 1.44
N GLY A 355 23.97 13.47 1.21
CA GLY A 355 24.56 14.35 2.24
C GLY A 355 25.97 13.95 2.70
N VAL A 356 26.57 12.93 2.06
CA VAL A 356 27.98 12.61 2.21
C VAL A 356 28.66 13.32 1.04
N VAL A 357 29.27 14.48 1.23
CA VAL A 357 29.89 15.20 0.11
C VAL A 357 31.29 14.61 -0.14
N PRO A 358 31.50 13.71 -1.12
CA PRO A 358 32.82 13.16 -1.38
C PRO A 358 33.80 14.21 -1.92
N PHE A 359 33.30 15.32 -2.49
CA PHE A 359 34.10 16.45 -2.95
C PHE A 359 33.36 17.78 -2.77
N PRO A 360 33.88 18.70 -1.94
CA PRO A 360 33.30 20.04 -1.75
C PRO A 360 33.15 20.84 -3.04
N ILE A 361 33.98 20.55 -4.06
CA ILE A 361 34.00 21.26 -5.34
C ILE A 361 32.66 21.12 -6.07
N LEU A 362 32.09 19.92 -6.20
CA LEU A 362 30.81 19.72 -6.93
C LEU A 362 29.62 20.41 -6.27
N ALA A 363 29.57 20.43 -4.93
CA ALA A 363 28.52 21.13 -4.19
C ALA A 363 28.63 22.65 -4.40
N ASN A 364 29.85 23.18 -4.33
CA ASN A 364 30.11 24.61 -4.56
C ASN A 364 29.77 25.04 -6.00
N LEU A 365 30.05 24.20 -6.99
CA LEU A 365 29.71 24.48 -8.39
C LEU A 365 28.18 24.52 -8.58
N LYS A 366 27.44 23.57 -7.99
CA LYS A 366 25.97 23.54 -8.06
C LYS A 366 25.36 24.77 -7.39
N GLU A 367 25.80 25.13 -6.19
CA GLU A 367 25.30 26.32 -5.49
C GLU A 367 25.68 27.61 -6.22
N GLY A 368 26.89 27.68 -6.79
CA GLY A 368 27.35 28.83 -7.58
C GLY A 368 26.52 29.04 -8.86
N MET A 369 26.24 27.97 -9.60
CA MET A 369 25.36 28.01 -10.78
C MET A 369 23.93 28.39 -10.40
N LEU A 370 23.39 27.79 -9.33
CA LEU A 370 22.03 28.07 -8.87
C LEU A 370 21.88 29.53 -8.41
N ALA A 371 22.87 30.09 -7.72
CA ALA A 371 22.89 31.49 -7.30
C ALA A 371 22.88 32.47 -8.49
N LYS A 372 23.34 32.05 -9.66
CA LYS A 372 23.29 32.80 -10.93
C LYS A 372 22.05 32.45 -11.78
N GLY A 373 21.11 31.67 -11.24
CA GLY A 373 19.87 31.32 -11.93
C GLY A 373 20.03 30.21 -12.97
N VAL A 374 21.02 29.33 -12.83
CA VAL A 374 21.19 28.12 -13.66
C VAL A 374 21.07 26.88 -12.78
N LYS A 375 20.07 26.03 -13.04
CA LYS A 375 19.97 24.70 -12.40
C LYS A 375 20.73 23.70 -13.25
N MET A 376 21.71 23.02 -12.66
CA MET A 376 22.40 21.90 -13.31
C MET A 376 21.84 20.59 -12.74
N ILE A 377 21.37 19.70 -13.63
CA ILE A 377 20.90 18.37 -13.26
C ILE A 377 21.65 17.28 -14.03
N LEU A 378 21.95 16.18 -13.34
CA LEU A 378 22.43 14.92 -13.88
C LEU A 378 21.23 14.02 -14.15
N CYS A 379 21.11 13.56 -15.37
CA CYS A 379 20.09 12.62 -15.78
C CYS A 379 20.68 11.22 -15.99
N GLU A 380 19.89 10.17 -15.71
CA GLU A 380 20.27 8.76 -15.94
C GLU A 380 19.15 8.06 -16.70
N SER A 381 19.51 7.34 -17.75
CA SER A 381 18.64 6.38 -18.43
C SER A 381 19.30 5.01 -18.42
N VAL A 382 18.53 3.97 -18.08
CA VAL A 382 19.00 2.58 -18.07
C VAL A 382 18.56 1.90 -19.36
N GLY A 383 19.51 1.64 -20.26
CA GLY A 383 19.33 0.85 -21.48
C GLY A 383 20.07 -0.48 -21.43
N SER A 384 19.90 -1.33 -22.44
CA SER A 384 20.57 -2.63 -22.53
C SER A 384 22.09 -2.56 -22.73
N MET A 385 22.61 -1.44 -23.27
CA MET A 385 24.05 -1.18 -23.41
C MET A 385 24.69 -0.59 -22.14
N GLY A 386 23.89 -0.37 -21.08
CA GLY A 386 24.35 0.21 -19.83
C GLY A 386 23.56 1.44 -19.43
N ARG A 387 24.14 2.24 -18.54
CA ARG A 387 23.53 3.48 -18.06
C ARG A 387 24.07 4.64 -18.87
N ASN A 388 23.17 5.38 -19.51
CA ASN A 388 23.49 6.64 -20.16
C ASN A 388 23.32 7.76 -19.16
N HIS A 389 24.27 8.68 -19.13
CA HIS A 389 24.22 9.86 -18.28
C HIS A 389 24.42 11.09 -19.13
N TRP A 390 23.79 12.19 -18.76
CA TRP A 390 24.01 13.50 -19.38
C TRP A 390 23.75 14.60 -18.36
N LEU A 391 24.30 15.79 -18.61
CA LEU A 391 24.04 16.99 -17.81
C LEU A 391 23.08 17.90 -18.57
N GLU A 392 22.10 18.44 -17.86
CA GLU A 392 21.23 19.51 -18.37
C GLU A 392 21.50 20.79 -17.59
N PHE A 393 21.67 21.90 -18.33
CA PHE A 393 21.85 23.24 -17.78
C PHE A 393 20.60 24.07 -18.08
N ILE A 394 19.83 24.37 -17.04
CA ILE A 394 18.53 25.01 -17.15
C ILE A 394 18.62 26.47 -16.70
N ASP A 395 18.34 27.40 -17.61
CA ASP A 395 18.14 28.81 -17.28
C ASP A 395 16.81 28.98 -16.53
N LEU A 396 16.88 29.21 -15.21
CA LEU A 396 15.70 29.34 -14.35
C LEU A 396 14.93 30.65 -14.61
N ASP A 397 15.54 31.63 -15.29
CA ASP A 397 14.81 32.83 -15.72
C ASP A 397 13.84 32.51 -16.86
N VAL A 398 14.10 31.43 -17.61
CA VAL A 398 13.27 30.96 -18.72
C VAL A 398 12.36 29.81 -18.27
N TYR A 399 12.89 28.86 -17.49
CA TYR A 399 12.20 27.65 -17.05
C TYR A 399 12.25 27.46 -15.53
N PRO A 400 11.53 28.28 -14.74
CA PRO A 400 11.62 28.27 -13.27
C PRO A 400 11.13 26.98 -12.61
N ASN A 401 10.28 26.21 -13.30
CA ASN A 401 9.67 24.98 -12.78
C ASN A 401 10.07 23.74 -13.57
N TYR A 402 11.21 23.76 -14.25
CA TYR A 402 11.65 22.62 -15.05
C TYR A 402 11.87 21.36 -14.20
N SER A 403 11.35 20.24 -14.69
CA SER A 403 11.56 18.91 -14.12
C SER A 403 11.73 17.90 -15.24
N ASN A 404 12.72 17.03 -15.13
CA ASN A 404 12.96 15.95 -16.08
C ASN A 404 12.71 14.60 -15.40
N PRO A 405 11.90 13.68 -15.96
CA PRO A 405 11.65 12.36 -15.37
C PRO A 405 12.90 11.49 -15.25
N PHE A 406 13.99 11.84 -15.95
CA PHE A 406 15.29 11.18 -15.86
C PHE A 406 16.25 11.86 -14.86
N ASP A 407 15.84 12.93 -14.19
CA ASP A 407 16.65 13.65 -13.19
C ASP A 407 16.98 12.76 -11.98
N ILE A 408 18.25 12.39 -11.86
CA ILE A 408 18.78 11.64 -10.71
C ILE A 408 19.41 12.51 -9.63
N THR A 409 19.48 13.82 -9.82
CA THR A 409 19.98 14.73 -8.77
C THR A 409 19.03 14.83 -7.60
N GLU A 410 17.73 14.68 -7.86
CA GLU A 410 16.70 14.65 -6.83
C GLU A 410 16.31 13.20 -6.48
N THR A 411 16.29 12.26 -7.43
CA THR A 411 15.88 10.86 -7.16
C THR A 411 16.97 9.97 -6.54
N ALA A 412 18.27 10.31 -6.61
CA ALA A 412 19.30 9.61 -5.82
C ALA A 412 19.10 9.77 -4.30
N SER A 413 18.38 10.82 -3.86
CA SER A 413 17.94 10.98 -2.47
C SER A 413 16.73 10.11 -2.10
N VAL A 414 16.04 9.55 -3.11
CA VAL A 414 14.77 8.81 -2.96
C VAL A 414 15.00 7.31 -2.85
N PHE A 415 16.04 6.74 -3.47
CA PHE A 415 16.19 5.28 -3.56
C PHE A 415 17.06 4.61 -2.48
N THR A 416 17.87 5.32 -1.70
CA THR A 416 18.77 4.64 -0.73
C THR A 416 18.96 5.30 0.64
N LYS A 417 18.44 6.52 0.90
CA LYS A 417 18.53 7.15 2.24
C LYS A 417 17.21 7.52 2.92
N LYS A 418 16.09 7.59 2.20
CA LYS A 418 14.83 8.03 2.81
C LYS A 418 14.17 6.97 3.71
N GLU A 419 14.47 5.69 3.53
CA GLU A 419 13.92 4.63 4.40
C GLU A 419 14.65 4.47 5.74
N GLU A 420 15.92 4.85 5.88
CA GLU A 420 16.66 4.58 7.14
C GLU A 420 16.80 5.75 8.10
N GLU A 421 16.69 7.02 7.67
CA GLU A 421 16.93 8.16 8.57
C GLU A 421 15.79 9.19 8.64
N VAL A 422 14.96 9.34 7.60
CA VAL A 422 13.83 10.30 7.62
C VAL A 422 12.50 9.65 8.06
N ASP A 423 12.43 8.32 8.09
CA ASP A 423 11.23 7.59 8.54
C ASP A 423 11.43 6.75 9.81
N ARG A 424 12.54 6.95 10.54
CA ARG A 424 12.61 6.57 11.95
C ARG A 424 11.74 7.54 12.75
N LYS A 425 10.43 7.38 12.65
CA LYS A 425 9.43 8.00 13.56
C LYS A 425 9.28 7.20 14.84
N ALA A 426 9.85 6.01 14.91
CA ALA A 426 9.67 5.11 16.02
C ALA A 426 10.84 4.15 16.25
N THR A 427 11.01 3.76 17.53
CA THR A 427 11.95 2.74 17.97
C THR A 427 11.20 1.43 18.18
N THR A 428 11.65 0.35 17.54
CA THR A 428 11.06 -0.99 17.72
C THR A 428 11.81 -1.79 18.79
N ILE A 429 11.07 -2.45 19.67
CA ILE A 429 11.61 -3.26 20.78
C ILE A 429 11.30 -4.73 20.54
N GLY A 430 12.19 -5.60 21.02
CA GLY A 430 11.92 -7.04 21.09
C GLY A 430 11.77 -7.72 19.73
N GLY A 431 12.45 -7.21 18.70
CA GLY A 431 12.37 -7.75 17.34
C GLY A 431 11.11 -7.32 16.57
N GLY A 432 10.63 -6.10 16.79
CA GLY A 432 9.47 -5.54 16.07
C GLY A 432 8.12 -5.74 16.77
N TRP A 433 8.14 -6.25 18.00
CA TRP A 433 6.94 -6.59 18.77
C TRP A 433 6.21 -5.40 19.35
N TYR A 434 6.94 -4.32 19.60
CA TYR A 434 6.39 -3.10 20.14
C TYR A 434 7.17 -1.92 19.59
N THR A 435 6.52 -0.78 19.48
CA THR A 435 7.03 0.39 18.77
C THR A 435 6.64 1.63 19.55
N VAL A 436 7.63 2.47 19.89
CA VAL A 436 7.42 3.76 20.58
C VAL A 436 7.82 4.91 19.66
N PRO A 437 7.21 6.09 19.75
CA PRO A 437 7.65 7.26 18.98
C PRO A 437 9.10 7.59 19.32
N LEU A 438 9.87 8.07 18.34
CA LEU A 438 11.24 8.54 18.58
C LEU A 438 11.30 9.91 19.26
N THR A 439 10.28 10.74 19.06
CA THR A 439 10.18 12.03 19.72
C THR A 439 9.58 11.86 21.11
N GLY A 440 10.31 12.26 22.14
CA GLY A 440 9.85 12.30 23.53
C GLY A 440 9.75 10.94 24.25
N VAL A 441 10.02 9.80 23.58
CA VAL A 441 10.13 8.49 24.24
C VAL A 441 11.42 7.80 23.80
N ALA A 442 12.25 7.41 24.77
CA ALA A 442 13.46 6.63 24.56
C ALA A 442 13.41 5.33 25.36
N VAL A 443 14.12 4.30 24.89
CA VAL A 443 13.98 2.93 25.42
C VAL A 443 15.33 2.29 25.68
N GLU A 444 15.43 1.58 26.80
CA GLU A 444 16.59 0.75 27.14
C GLU A 444 16.19 -0.69 27.48
N GLU A 445 16.60 -1.65 26.65
CA GLU A 445 16.33 -3.09 26.89
C GLU A 445 17.25 -3.68 27.97
N LEU A 446 16.65 -4.37 28.95
CA LEU A 446 17.32 -5.09 30.03
C LEU A 446 17.94 -6.41 29.54
N SER A 447 19.00 -6.29 28.75
CA SER A 447 19.63 -7.41 28.01
C SER A 447 20.89 -7.98 28.66
N GLY A 448 21.04 -7.76 29.97
CA GLY A 448 22.10 -8.31 30.82
C GLY A 448 22.87 -7.22 31.56
N VAL A 449 23.49 -7.59 32.68
CA VAL A 449 24.13 -6.62 33.61
C VAL A 449 25.21 -5.80 32.93
N LYS A 450 26.08 -6.44 32.14
CA LYS A 450 27.18 -5.76 31.47
C LYS A 450 26.68 -4.72 30.45
N LYS A 451 25.63 -5.06 29.70
CA LYS A 451 25.12 -4.16 28.66
C LYS A 451 24.48 -2.90 29.27
N ILE A 452 23.68 -3.07 30.34
CA ILE A 452 23.08 -1.93 31.04
C ILE A 452 24.10 -1.11 31.83
N SER A 453 25.19 -1.70 32.33
CA SER A 453 26.23 -0.96 33.06
C SER A 453 27.20 -0.20 32.15
N ASP A 454 27.48 -0.73 30.97
CA ASP A 454 28.58 -0.25 30.12
C ASP A 454 28.11 0.69 29.02
N GLN A 455 26.82 0.65 28.65
CA GLN A 455 26.30 1.35 27.47
C GLN A 455 24.90 1.92 27.72
N CYS A 456 24.79 3.25 27.74
CA CYS A 456 23.51 3.93 27.59
C CYS A 456 23.15 3.99 26.09
N PRO A 457 21.96 3.55 25.66
CA PRO A 457 21.53 3.74 24.28
C PRO A 457 21.55 5.23 23.89
N HIS A 458 22.00 5.56 22.68
CA HIS A 458 22.18 6.94 22.24
C HIS A 458 20.90 7.79 22.35
N GLU A 459 19.74 7.21 22.04
CA GLU A 459 18.44 7.88 22.16
C GLU A 459 18.08 8.19 23.61
N VAL A 460 18.42 7.28 24.54
CA VAL A 460 18.20 7.46 25.98
C VAL A 460 19.17 8.51 26.52
N GLU A 461 20.46 8.44 26.15
CA GLU A 461 21.46 9.44 26.51
C GLU A 461 21.06 10.84 26.02
N SER A 462 20.65 10.96 24.75
CA SER A 462 20.21 12.22 24.16
C SER A 462 19.03 12.84 24.93
N LEU A 463 18.03 12.03 25.28
CA LEU A 463 16.88 12.46 26.07
C LEU A 463 17.29 12.86 27.50
N LEU A 464 18.14 12.06 28.15
CA LEU A 464 18.60 12.33 29.51
C LEU A 464 19.49 13.57 29.60
N VAL A 465 20.37 13.82 28.61
CA VAL A 465 21.21 15.01 28.54
C VAL A 465 20.35 16.25 28.37
N LYS A 466 19.40 16.22 27.43
CA LYS A 466 18.43 17.30 27.19
C LYS A 466 17.67 17.69 28.46
N ASN A 467 17.26 16.70 29.26
CA ASN A 467 16.48 16.92 30.47
C ASN A 467 17.36 17.08 31.74
N GLY A 468 18.69 17.05 31.63
CA GLY A 468 19.61 17.16 32.76
C GLY A 468 19.45 16.03 33.78
N ALA A 469 19.11 14.82 33.31
CA ALA A 469 18.78 13.64 34.11
C ALA A 469 19.88 12.56 34.13
N MET A 470 20.98 12.73 33.39
CA MET A 470 22.11 11.77 33.37
C MET A 470 22.61 11.36 34.77
N PRO A 471 22.81 12.29 35.75
CA PRO A 471 23.25 11.88 37.08
C PRO A 471 22.23 11.01 37.85
N VAL A 472 20.93 11.23 37.62
CA VAL A 472 19.85 10.43 38.25
C VAL A 472 19.83 9.04 37.62
N TYR A 473 20.00 8.98 36.29
CA TYR A 473 20.12 7.74 35.55
C TYR A 473 21.31 6.89 36.02
N ASP A 474 22.50 7.47 36.11
CA ASP A 474 23.69 6.73 36.55
C ASP A 474 23.51 6.12 37.96
N ALA A 475 22.91 6.88 38.88
CA ALA A 475 22.59 6.41 40.22
C ALA A 475 21.55 5.27 40.21
N PHE A 476 20.50 5.44 39.40
CA PHE A 476 19.43 4.46 39.22
C PHE A 476 19.95 3.13 38.64
N ILE A 477 20.70 3.17 37.54
CA ILE A 477 21.28 1.99 36.90
C ILE A 477 22.27 1.29 37.84
N ASN A 478 23.11 2.05 38.55
CA ASN A 478 24.04 1.52 39.54
C ASN A 478 23.31 0.81 40.70
N ALA A 479 22.17 1.34 41.15
CA ALA A 479 21.35 0.69 42.17
C ALA A 479 20.77 -0.64 41.68
N ILE A 480 20.28 -0.70 40.43
CA ILE A 480 19.78 -1.94 39.81
C ILE A 480 20.89 -2.98 39.70
N VAL A 481 22.06 -2.60 39.19
CA VAL A 481 23.19 -3.49 38.91
C VAL A 481 23.82 -4.04 40.21
N LYS A 482 23.99 -3.18 41.22
CA LYS A 482 24.58 -3.56 42.51
C LYS A 482 23.66 -4.41 43.36
N SER A 483 22.34 -4.24 43.24
CA SER A 483 21.41 -5.09 43.96
C SER A 483 21.53 -6.53 43.45
N LYS A 484 21.67 -7.49 44.38
CA LYS A 484 21.61 -8.91 44.06
C LYS A 484 20.16 -9.42 43.97
N THR A 485 19.20 -8.70 44.54
CA THR A 485 17.78 -9.13 44.55
C THR A 485 17.08 -8.82 43.24
N THR A 486 17.56 -7.84 42.47
CA THR A 486 17.07 -7.53 41.11
C THR A 486 17.28 -8.68 40.13
N ARG A 487 17.99 -9.74 40.53
CA ARG A 487 18.29 -10.92 39.71
C ARG A 487 17.95 -12.20 40.48
N ASN A 488 17.43 -13.19 39.78
CA ASN A 488 17.27 -14.53 40.34
C ASN A 488 18.50 -15.42 40.06
N TRP A 489 18.46 -16.66 40.54
CA TRP A 489 19.57 -17.61 40.40
C TRP A 489 19.94 -17.95 38.94
N ALA A 490 19.03 -17.71 37.99
CA ALA A 490 19.26 -17.89 36.55
C ALA A 490 19.72 -16.57 35.87
N ASP A 491 20.17 -15.59 36.67
CA ASP A 491 20.58 -14.25 36.24
C ASP A 491 19.49 -13.47 35.48
N SER A 492 18.22 -13.85 35.67
CA SER A 492 17.09 -13.16 35.05
C SER A 492 16.53 -12.07 35.96
N TRP A 493 16.14 -10.96 35.35
CA TRP A 493 15.66 -9.76 36.05
C TRP A 493 14.35 -9.98 36.81
N SER A 494 14.31 -9.56 38.07
CA SER A 494 13.12 -9.53 38.94
C SER A 494 12.36 -8.23 38.76
N SER A 495 11.17 -8.30 38.15
CA SER A 495 10.35 -7.10 37.90
C SER A 495 9.89 -6.41 39.18
N LEU A 496 9.60 -7.18 40.24
CA LEU A 496 9.18 -6.63 41.53
C LEU A 496 10.30 -5.79 42.16
N GLU A 497 11.50 -6.37 42.24
CA GLU A 497 12.67 -5.73 42.87
C GLU A 497 13.13 -4.51 42.08
N ILE A 498 13.10 -4.57 40.74
CA ILE A 498 13.40 -3.40 39.89
C ILE A 498 12.33 -2.31 40.09
N SER A 499 11.05 -2.68 40.21
CA SER A 499 9.98 -1.70 40.45
C SER A 499 10.11 -1.02 41.81
N THR A 500 10.56 -1.74 42.84
CA THR A 500 10.89 -1.16 44.15
C THR A 500 11.99 -0.11 44.03
N ILE A 501 13.08 -0.40 43.33
CA ILE A 501 14.16 0.57 43.09
C ILE A 501 13.63 1.75 42.27
N LEU A 502 12.90 1.50 41.18
CA LEU A 502 12.33 2.56 40.34
C LEU A 502 11.43 3.53 41.14
N ALA A 503 10.69 3.02 42.13
CA ALA A 503 9.87 3.86 43.01
C ALA A 503 10.69 4.88 43.81
N GLU A 504 11.94 4.56 44.19
CA GLU A 504 12.84 5.48 44.92
C GLU A 504 13.38 6.62 44.04
N TYR A 505 13.48 6.40 42.72
CA TYR A 505 14.01 7.37 41.75
C TYR A 505 12.93 8.13 40.99
N LYS A 506 11.67 7.70 41.09
CA LYS A 506 10.54 8.24 40.32
C LYS A 506 10.42 9.76 40.43
N ASP A 507 10.45 10.30 41.65
CA ASP A 507 10.29 11.74 41.87
C ASP A 507 11.50 12.55 41.36
N GLN A 508 12.69 11.94 41.36
CA GLN A 508 13.91 12.57 40.85
C GLN A 508 13.84 12.71 39.32
N PHE A 509 13.44 11.66 38.59
CA PHE A 509 13.18 11.77 37.15
C PHE A 509 12.05 12.74 36.83
N LEU A 510 10.96 12.69 37.60
CA LEU A 510 9.80 13.57 37.38
C LEU A 510 10.18 15.05 37.55
N SER A 511 11.05 15.37 38.51
CA SER A 511 11.59 16.73 38.70
C SER A 511 12.42 17.24 37.51
N ARG A 512 12.84 16.33 36.61
CA ARG A 512 13.54 16.62 35.35
C ARG A 512 12.63 16.55 34.12
N GLY A 513 11.31 16.44 34.33
CA GLY A 513 10.34 16.31 33.24
C GLY A 513 10.35 14.93 32.58
N LEU A 514 10.88 13.89 33.24
CA LEU A 514 10.89 12.52 32.73
C LEU A 514 10.02 11.61 33.59
N LYS A 515 9.16 10.82 32.95
CA LYS A 515 8.51 9.66 33.54
C LYS A 515 9.26 8.42 33.10
N VAL A 516 9.67 7.58 34.06
CA VAL A 516 10.36 6.32 33.78
C VAL A 516 9.47 5.17 34.20
N VAL A 517 9.32 4.18 33.32
CA VAL A 517 8.43 3.02 33.54
C VAL A 517 9.17 1.74 33.20
N LEU A 518 9.02 0.71 34.05
CA LEU A 518 9.49 -0.64 33.75
C LEU A 518 8.41 -1.37 32.94
N CYS A 519 8.77 -1.80 31.74
CA CYS A 519 7.88 -2.54 30.87
C CYS A 519 8.29 -4.01 30.76
N LYS A 520 7.30 -4.88 30.51
CA LYS A 520 7.52 -6.32 30.33
C LYS A 520 6.54 -6.91 29.32
N ILE A 521 7.07 -7.72 28.41
CA ILE A 521 6.26 -8.56 27.51
C ILE A 521 6.78 -10.00 27.55
N LYS A 522 5.90 -10.97 27.34
CA LYS A 522 6.26 -12.38 27.13
C LYS A 522 5.86 -12.75 25.69
N PRO A 523 6.81 -12.76 24.73
CA PRO A 523 6.55 -13.23 23.37
C PRO A 523 6.14 -14.72 23.37
N ASP A 524 5.46 -15.18 22.30
CA ASP A 524 4.90 -16.54 22.23
C ASP A 524 5.97 -17.65 22.37
N SER A 525 7.15 -17.42 21.81
CA SER A 525 8.23 -18.42 21.73
C SER A 525 9.49 -18.03 22.51
N GLY A 526 9.38 -17.13 23.49
CA GLY A 526 10.56 -16.49 24.09
C GLY A 526 10.55 -16.34 25.61
N ASN A 527 11.72 -15.94 26.11
CA ASN A 527 11.85 -15.43 27.47
C ASN A 527 11.13 -14.07 27.59
N SER A 528 10.71 -13.72 28.81
CA SER A 528 10.16 -12.38 29.06
C SER A 528 11.19 -11.30 28.76
N LEU A 529 10.84 -10.38 27.87
CA LEU A 529 11.61 -9.19 27.58
C LEU A 529 11.21 -8.07 28.54
N ARG A 530 12.18 -7.25 28.94
CA ARG A 530 11.97 -6.10 29.81
C ARG A 530 12.75 -4.92 29.29
N TRP A 531 12.21 -3.73 29.46
CA TRP A 531 12.87 -2.49 29.09
C TRP A 531 12.39 -1.34 29.97
N PHE A 532 13.16 -0.26 30.01
CA PHE A 532 12.68 1.01 30.54
C PHE A 532 12.17 1.89 29.40
N GLU A 533 11.01 2.51 29.60
CA GLU A 533 10.58 3.66 28.78
C GLU A 533 10.87 4.95 29.54
N PHE A 534 11.68 5.82 28.95
CA PHE A 534 11.95 7.18 29.41
C PHE A 534 11.10 8.13 28.58
N ILE A 535 10.16 8.83 29.23
CA ILE A 535 9.12 9.61 28.57
C ILE A 535 9.25 11.07 29.00
N ASP A 536 9.53 11.97 28.06
CA ASP A 536 9.45 13.41 28.29
C ASP A 536 7.99 13.83 28.37
N ILE A 537 7.55 14.20 29.57
CA ILE A 537 6.15 14.53 29.84
C ILE A 537 5.69 15.80 29.12
N ASN A 538 6.63 16.63 28.64
CA ASN A 538 6.31 17.85 27.91
C ASN A 538 6.15 17.58 26.41
N GLU A 539 6.93 16.65 25.85
CA GLU A 539 6.81 16.27 24.43
C GLU A 539 5.71 15.23 24.20
N GLN A 540 5.45 14.39 25.21
CA GLN A 540 4.49 13.27 25.13
C GLN A 540 3.53 13.25 26.33
N PRO A 541 2.76 14.34 26.58
CA PRO A 541 1.93 14.49 27.79
C PRO A 541 0.81 13.44 27.94
N GLY A 542 0.41 12.78 26.85
CA GLY A 542 -0.62 11.75 26.84
C GLY A 542 -0.10 10.31 26.74
N TRP A 543 1.22 10.09 26.76
CA TRP A 543 1.77 8.75 26.51
C TRP A 543 1.57 7.81 27.71
N VAL A 544 0.92 6.69 27.46
CA VAL A 544 0.68 5.62 28.44
C VAL A 544 1.41 4.35 27.97
N PRO A 545 2.45 3.89 28.70
CA PRO A 545 3.17 2.67 28.31
C PRO A 545 2.26 1.45 28.38
N GLN A 546 2.09 0.78 27.25
CA GLN A 546 1.18 -0.35 27.10
C GLN A 546 1.58 -1.56 27.96
N PHE A 547 2.89 -1.72 28.20
CA PHE A 547 3.47 -2.87 28.88
C PHE A 547 4.03 -2.54 30.27
N ASP A 548 3.61 -1.42 30.87
CA ASP A 548 3.95 -1.05 32.25
C ASP A 548 3.60 -2.18 33.21
N VAL A 549 4.61 -2.72 33.90
CA VAL A 549 4.46 -3.81 34.87
C VAL A 549 3.41 -3.47 35.94
N LEU A 550 3.36 -2.21 36.41
CA LEU A 550 2.42 -1.78 37.44
C LEU A 550 0.98 -1.60 36.92
N SER A 551 0.81 -1.37 35.61
CA SER A 551 -0.51 -1.27 34.97
C SER A 551 -1.09 -2.64 34.63
N LEU A 552 -0.22 -3.62 34.33
CA LEU A 552 -0.62 -5.01 34.11
C LEU A 552 -1.15 -5.64 35.40
N ASP A 553 -0.63 -5.23 36.56
CA ASP A 553 -1.15 -5.63 37.86
C ASP A 553 -2.54 -5.02 38.12
N GLY A 554 -3.56 -5.88 37.97
CA GLY A 554 -4.98 -5.52 38.08
C GLY A 554 -5.66 -5.17 36.75
N GLY A 555 -5.01 -5.45 35.62
CA GLY A 555 -5.65 -5.44 34.30
C GLY A 555 -6.42 -6.72 33.98
N THR A 556 -6.81 -6.91 32.72
CA THR A 556 -7.52 -8.12 32.29
C THR A 556 -6.53 -9.22 31.93
N VAL A 557 -6.81 -10.46 32.35
CA VAL A 557 -6.02 -11.65 31.96
C VAL A 557 -6.88 -12.57 31.10
N LEU A 558 -6.37 -12.95 29.93
CA LEU A 558 -6.97 -13.90 29.02
C LEU A 558 -6.21 -15.23 29.09
N ALA A 559 -6.87 -16.28 29.56
CA ALA A 559 -6.32 -17.62 29.48
C ALA A 559 -6.46 -18.15 28.04
N THR A 560 -5.36 -18.61 27.47
CA THR A 560 -5.32 -19.35 26.20
C THR A 560 -5.00 -20.82 26.50
N ASN A 561 -4.95 -21.70 25.49
CA ASN A 561 -4.61 -23.11 25.73
C ASN A 561 -3.17 -23.29 26.23
N THR A 562 -2.26 -22.44 25.77
CA THR A 562 -0.82 -22.58 26.03
C THR A 562 -0.29 -21.58 27.05
N ASN A 563 -0.95 -20.43 27.21
CA ASN A 563 -0.42 -19.30 27.97
C ASN A 563 -1.53 -18.47 28.62
N SER A 564 -1.14 -17.39 29.30
CA SER A 564 -2.05 -16.35 29.74
C SER A 564 -1.53 -15.01 29.23
N LEU A 565 -2.39 -14.27 28.53
CA LEU A 565 -2.10 -12.93 28.03
C LEU A 565 -2.58 -11.91 29.06
N SER A 566 -1.75 -10.93 29.37
CA SER A 566 -2.09 -9.85 30.30
C SER A 566 -2.26 -8.54 29.55
N PHE A 567 -3.33 -7.82 29.88
CA PHE A 567 -3.72 -6.56 29.26
C PHE A 567 -3.71 -5.45 30.31
N PRO A 568 -3.28 -4.22 29.98
CA PRO A 568 -3.22 -3.14 30.94
C PRO A 568 -4.62 -2.67 31.37
N LYS A 569 -4.70 -1.94 32.49
CA LYS A 569 -5.94 -1.25 32.89
C LYS A 569 -6.45 -0.35 31.77
N GLY A 570 -7.77 -0.37 31.55
CA GLY A 570 -8.40 0.28 30.41
C GLY A 570 -8.54 -0.62 29.17
N VAL A 571 -8.06 -1.87 29.22
CA VAL A 571 -8.30 -2.87 28.18
C VAL A 571 -9.07 -4.06 28.76
N ALA A 572 -10.26 -4.29 28.24
CA ALA A 572 -11.07 -5.47 28.54
C ALA A 572 -11.07 -6.40 27.33
N VAL A 573 -11.06 -7.72 27.56
CA VAL A 573 -10.96 -8.70 26.48
C VAL A 573 -11.99 -9.81 26.62
N GLU A 574 -12.44 -10.34 25.49
CA GLU A 574 -13.38 -11.45 25.41
C GLU A 574 -12.89 -12.49 24.40
N ALA A 575 -12.66 -13.72 24.88
CA ALA A 575 -12.39 -14.86 24.01
C ALA A 575 -13.63 -15.21 23.18
N ILE A 576 -13.42 -15.42 21.89
CA ILE A 576 -14.47 -15.82 20.96
C ILE A 576 -14.29 -17.33 20.78
N MET A 577 -14.90 -18.11 21.68
CA MET A 577 -14.70 -19.58 21.77
C MET A 577 -15.77 -20.39 21.03
N ASP A 578 -17.03 -20.19 21.39
CA ASP A 578 -18.19 -20.65 20.62
C ASP A 578 -19.38 -19.68 20.80
N ARG A 579 -20.40 -19.85 19.97
CA ARG A 579 -21.60 -19.01 19.97
C ARG A 579 -22.29 -18.98 21.35
N LYS A 580 -22.33 -20.12 22.05
CA LYS A 580 -23.02 -20.25 23.32
C LYS A 580 -22.35 -19.41 24.40
N HIS A 581 -21.02 -19.50 24.51
CA HIS A 581 -20.24 -18.73 25.48
C HIS A 581 -20.41 -17.22 25.31
N VAL A 582 -20.33 -16.75 24.06
CA VAL A 582 -20.46 -15.31 23.74
C VAL A 582 -21.88 -14.79 24.01
N MET A 583 -22.92 -15.62 23.85
CA MET A 583 -24.31 -15.22 24.14
C MET A 583 -24.69 -15.27 25.62
N GLU A 584 -24.19 -16.26 26.36
CA GLU A 584 -24.66 -16.52 27.73
C GLU A 584 -23.93 -15.70 28.79
N ARG A 585 -22.70 -15.25 28.52
CA ARG A 585 -21.85 -14.65 29.54
C ARG A 585 -20.95 -13.53 29.00
N VAL A 586 -21.27 -12.31 29.42
CA VAL A 586 -20.37 -11.15 29.26
C VAL A 586 -19.25 -11.25 30.30
N PRO A 587 -17.96 -11.24 29.89
CA PRO A 587 -16.86 -11.21 30.85
C PRO A 587 -16.98 -10.01 31.80
N PRO A 588 -16.76 -10.16 33.13
CA PRO A 588 -16.94 -9.06 34.08
C PRO A 588 -16.17 -7.78 33.73
N PRO A 589 -14.90 -7.82 33.26
CA PRO A 589 -14.18 -6.61 32.85
C PRO A 589 -14.82 -5.92 31.63
N VAL A 590 -15.31 -6.70 30.66
CA VAL A 590 -16.01 -6.18 29.48
C VAL A 590 -17.33 -5.54 29.90
N LYS A 591 -18.13 -6.25 30.71
CA LYS A 591 -19.39 -5.73 31.24
C LYS A 591 -19.20 -4.40 31.96
N ALA A 592 -18.23 -4.33 32.89
CA ALA A 592 -17.94 -3.11 33.63
C ALA A 592 -17.55 -1.94 32.71
N MET A 593 -16.71 -2.19 31.69
CA MET A 593 -16.33 -1.17 30.70
C MET A 593 -17.53 -0.72 29.84
N MET A 594 -18.35 -1.66 29.36
CA MET A 594 -19.51 -1.35 28.53
C MET A 594 -20.58 -0.58 29.29
N GLU A 595 -20.81 -0.92 30.57
CA GLU A 595 -21.71 -0.16 31.45
C GLU A 595 -21.16 1.24 31.72
N ASN A 596 -19.86 1.37 32.05
CA ASN A 596 -19.23 2.66 32.32
C ASN A 596 -19.23 3.61 31.11
N LYS A 597 -19.03 3.07 29.89
CA LYS A 597 -18.99 3.86 28.65
C LYS A 597 -20.36 3.99 27.97
N GLY A 598 -21.41 3.37 28.51
CA GLY A 598 -22.74 3.37 27.90
C GLY A 598 -22.75 2.71 26.51
N CYS A 599 -22.02 1.61 26.37
CA CYS A 599 -21.86 0.82 25.14
C CYS A 599 -22.53 -0.55 25.21
N MET A 600 -23.32 -0.83 26.24
CA MET A 600 -23.90 -2.16 26.44
C MET A 600 -24.84 -2.57 25.29
N ASP A 601 -25.59 -1.61 24.73
CA ASP A 601 -26.40 -1.79 23.52
C ASP A 601 -25.55 -2.12 22.29
N LEU A 602 -24.44 -1.39 22.08
CA LEU A 602 -23.49 -1.65 21.01
C LEU A 602 -22.82 -3.02 21.16
N TYR A 603 -22.50 -3.42 22.39
CA TYR A 603 -21.96 -4.73 22.70
C TYR A 603 -22.95 -5.84 22.33
N MET A 604 -24.22 -5.73 22.75
CA MET A 604 -25.24 -6.72 22.39
C MET A 604 -25.47 -6.78 20.88
N ALA A 605 -25.41 -5.64 20.18
CA ALA A 605 -25.45 -5.60 18.73
C ALA A 605 -24.23 -6.29 18.09
N MET A 606 -23.03 -6.12 18.65
CA MET A 606 -21.82 -6.83 18.21
C MET A 606 -22.00 -8.34 18.36
N ILE A 607 -22.48 -8.80 19.51
CA ILE A 607 -22.72 -10.22 19.78
C ILE A 607 -23.75 -10.79 18.80
N ALA A 608 -24.82 -10.06 18.50
CA ALA A 608 -25.81 -10.47 17.51
C ALA A 608 -25.17 -10.70 16.13
N ILE A 609 -24.34 -9.76 15.66
CA ILE A 609 -23.63 -9.90 14.39
C ILE A 609 -22.65 -11.09 14.44
N LEU A 610 -21.90 -11.26 15.52
CA LEU A 610 -21.01 -12.42 15.72
C LEU A 610 -21.76 -13.76 15.60
N CYS A 611 -22.96 -13.82 16.18
CA CYS A 611 -23.80 -15.01 16.15
C CYS A 611 -24.41 -15.26 14.76
N GLU A 612 -24.82 -14.22 14.05
CA GLU A 612 -25.31 -14.31 12.67
C GLU A 612 -24.21 -14.80 11.72
N CYS A 613 -22.99 -14.30 11.90
CA CYS A 613 -21.83 -14.69 11.10
C CYS A 613 -21.33 -16.12 11.36
N ALA A 614 -21.60 -16.70 12.54
CA ALA A 614 -21.23 -18.06 12.89
C ALA A 614 -22.01 -19.14 12.10
N GLY A 615 -23.13 -18.76 11.46
CA GLY A 615 -24.03 -19.69 10.78
C GLY A 615 -24.95 -20.45 11.76
N SER A 616 -25.98 -21.09 11.22
CA SER A 616 -27.05 -21.76 12.00
C SER A 616 -26.71 -23.18 12.46
N GLY A 617 -25.44 -23.57 12.50
CA GLY A 617 -25.03 -24.91 12.93
C GLY A 617 -24.85 -24.96 14.44
N ASP A 618 -25.46 -25.93 15.12
CA ASP A 618 -25.22 -26.27 16.53
C ASP A 618 -23.84 -26.90 16.78
N GLU A 619 -23.01 -27.05 15.74
CA GLU A 619 -21.73 -27.72 15.81
C GLU A 619 -20.61 -26.77 16.26
N ILE A 620 -19.79 -27.31 17.16
CA ILE A 620 -18.56 -26.76 17.77
C ILE A 620 -17.54 -26.28 16.70
N ASP A 621 -17.77 -26.57 15.42
CA ASP A 621 -16.93 -26.20 14.27
C ASP A 621 -17.40 -24.92 13.53
N ALA A 622 -18.21 -24.08 14.17
CA ALA A 622 -18.54 -22.73 13.68
C ALA A 622 -17.26 -21.88 13.57
N THR A 623 -16.55 -22.04 12.45
CA THR A 623 -15.31 -21.35 12.18
C THR A 623 -15.61 -19.89 11.88
N TRP A 624 -15.44 -19.02 12.88
CA TRP A 624 -15.43 -17.58 12.65
C TRP A 624 -14.29 -17.26 11.69
N SER A 625 -14.65 -16.86 10.47
CA SER A 625 -13.66 -16.48 9.47
C SER A 625 -13.08 -15.11 9.80
N LYS A 626 -11.78 -14.91 9.49
CA LYS A 626 -11.12 -13.60 9.61
C LYS A 626 -11.92 -12.48 8.93
N THR A 627 -12.57 -12.79 7.79
CA THR A 627 -13.42 -11.85 7.04
C THR A 627 -14.62 -11.39 7.87
N HIS A 628 -15.39 -12.31 8.46
CA HIS A 628 -16.55 -11.95 9.28
C HIS A 628 -16.17 -11.06 10.47
N MET A 629 -15.03 -11.37 11.08
CA MET A 629 -14.54 -10.63 12.23
C MET A 629 -14.05 -9.23 11.84
N SER A 630 -13.45 -9.08 10.66
CA SER A 630 -13.10 -7.76 10.08
C SER A 630 -14.35 -6.94 9.76
N ASP A 631 -15.42 -7.56 9.25
CA ASP A 631 -16.68 -6.86 8.96
C ASP A 631 -17.31 -6.28 10.23
N ILE A 632 -17.20 -7.00 11.36
CA ILE A 632 -17.69 -6.52 12.66
C ILE A 632 -16.92 -5.29 13.09
N THR A 633 -15.58 -5.33 13.09
CA THR A 633 -14.79 -4.16 13.50
C THR A 633 -15.01 -2.96 12.58
N GLN A 634 -15.21 -3.17 11.28
CA GLN A 634 -15.53 -2.09 10.33
C GLN A 634 -16.94 -1.51 10.54
N THR A 635 -17.93 -2.35 10.86
CA THR A 635 -19.33 -1.92 10.95
C THR A 635 -19.65 -1.30 12.31
N ILE A 636 -19.15 -1.90 13.39
CA ILE A 636 -19.49 -1.49 14.76
C ILE A 636 -18.39 -0.71 15.45
N GLY A 637 -17.12 -0.91 15.06
CA GLY A 637 -15.97 -0.21 15.64
C GLY A 637 -16.12 1.31 15.68
N PRO A 638 -16.55 1.98 14.59
CA PRO A 638 -16.78 3.43 14.61
C PRO A 638 -17.82 3.89 15.65
N LYS A 639 -18.83 3.06 15.95
CA LYS A 639 -19.87 3.37 16.94
C LYS A 639 -19.32 3.28 18.37
N PHE A 640 -18.48 2.29 18.64
CA PHE A 640 -17.73 2.21 19.91
C PHE A 640 -16.74 3.37 20.04
N GLN A 641 -16.05 3.72 18.95
CA GLN A 641 -15.06 4.79 18.96
C GLN A 641 -15.70 6.15 19.29
N ALA A 642 -16.92 6.40 18.80
CA ALA A 642 -17.71 7.58 19.16
C ALA A 642 -18.06 7.65 20.67
N LYS A 643 -17.95 6.53 21.39
CA LYS A 643 -18.11 6.41 22.84
C LYS A 643 -16.77 6.30 23.60
N GLY A 644 -15.65 6.56 22.93
CA GLY A 644 -14.31 6.48 23.52
C GLY A 644 -13.75 5.06 23.67
N VAL A 645 -14.38 4.04 23.05
CA VAL A 645 -13.91 2.65 23.09
C VAL A 645 -13.42 2.23 21.71
N SER A 646 -12.18 1.79 21.58
CA SER A 646 -11.69 1.15 20.34
C SER A 646 -11.84 -0.36 20.41
N LEU A 647 -12.14 -0.97 19.26
CA LEU A 647 -12.20 -2.41 19.11
C LEU A 647 -11.00 -2.89 18.31
N PHE A 648 -10.34 -3.91 18.83
CA PHE A 648 -9.36 -4.67 18.06
C PHE A 648 -9.73 -6.14 18.05
N LEU A 649 -9.47 -6.78 16.92
CA LEU A 649 -9.58 -8.21 16.77
C LEU A 649 -8.18 -8.80 16.76
N SER A 650 -7.96 -9.79 17.61
CA SER A 650 -6.67 -10.45 17.75
C SER A 650 -6.78 -11.95 17.53
N VAL A 651 -5.69 -12.54 17.01
CA VAL A 651 -5.58 -13.99 16.77
C VAL A 651 -4.25 -14.54 17.22
N LEU A 652 -4.28 -15.75 17.75
CA LEU A 652 -3.11 -16.56 18.06
C LEU A 652 -3.32 -17.96 17.48
N GLU A 653 -2.32 -18.53 16.81
CA GLU A 653 -2.35 -19.96 16.45
C GLU A 653 -1.85 -20.77 17.64
N GLU A 654 -2.68 -21.68 18.14
CA GLU A 654 -2.32 -22.56 19.26
C GLU A 654 -2.30 -24.03 18.84
N ASP A 655 -1.34 -24.78 19.37
CA ASP A 655 -1.32 -26.24 19.24
C ASP A 655 -2.37 -26.84 20.18
N VAL A 656 -3.37 -27.51 19.60
CA VAL A 656 -4.45 -28.21 20.31
C VAL A 656 -4.32 -29.69 20.03
N ASN A 657 -4.43 -30.52 21.06
CA ASN A 657 -4.42 -31.97 20.91
C ASN A 657 -5.82 -32.47 20.51
N GLU A 658 -5.99 -32.81 19.24
CA GLU A 658 -7.21 -33.38 18.70
C GLU A 658 -6.98 -34.84 18.37
N ASN A 659 -7.67 -35.73 19.09
CA ASN A 659 -7.60 -37.18 18.87
C ASN A 659 -6.16 -37.74 18.90
N GLY A 660 -5.28 -37.17 19.74
CA GLY A 660 -3.88 -37.59 19.86
C GLY A 660 -2.94 -36.92 18.86
N GLN A 661 -3.43 -36.06 17.97
CA GLN A 661 -2.62 -35.29 17.02
C GLN A 661 -2.57 -33.82 17.46
N GLN A 662 -1.38 -33.22 17.41
CA GLN A 662 -1.21 -31.78 17.59
C GLN A 662 -1.66 -31.07 16.31
N VAL A 663 -2.71 -30.25 16.42
CA VAL A 663 -3.28 -29.48 15.32
C VAL A 663 -3.24 -28.00 15.69
N LYS A 664 -2.78 -27.14 14.79
CA LYS A 664 -2.85 -25.70 14.98
C LYS A 664 -4.28 -25.20 14.78
N LYS A 665 -4.87 -24.61 15.82
CA LYS A 665 -6.17 -23.96 15.76
C LYS A 665 -6.06 -22.46 16.07
N PRO A 666 -6.81 -21.60 15.37
CA PRO A 666 -6.84 -20.18 15.70
C PRO A 666 -7.64 -19.97 16.99
N PHE A 667 -7.04 -19.28 17.95
CA PHE A 667 -7.67 -18.71 19.12
C PHE A 667 -7.90 -17.21 18.87
N MET A 668 -9.14 -16.75 18.94
CA MET A 668 -9.53 -15.37 18.63
C MET A 668 -10.14 -14.66 19.83
N TRP A 669 -9.92 -13.36 19.94
CA TRP A 669 -10.54 -12.52 20.96
C TRP A 669 -10.75 -11.09 20.46
N VAL A 670 -11.68 -10.38 21.11
CA VAL A 670 -11.87 -8.93 20.93
C VAL A 670 -11.23 -8.20 22.10
N GLU A 671 -10.50 -7.13 21.79
CA GLU A 671 -9.95 -6.19 22.76
C GLU A 671 -10.77 -4.89 22.71
N PHE A 672 -11.39 -4.55 23.82
CA PHE A 672 -12.10 -3.30 24.05
C PHE A 672 -11.19 -2.35 24.81
N VAL A 673 -10.88 -1.21 24.20
CA VAL A 673 -9.84 -0.31 24.68
C VAL A 673 -10.46 1.05 25.00
N ASP A 674 -10.49 1.41 26.28
CA ASP A 674 -10.86 2.74 26.75
C ASP A 674 -9.76 3.75 26.35
N ARG A 675 -10.04 4.60 25.36
CA ARG A 675 -9.07 5.56 24.83
C ARG A 675 -8.74 6.71 25.79
N GLU A 676 -9.54 6.93 26.83
CA GLU A 676 -9.18 7.89 27.89
C GLU A 676 -8.08 7.33 28.79
N MET A 677 -8.10 6.02 29.04
CA MET A 677 -7.10 5.34 29.87
C MET A 677 -5.87 4.89 29.06
N GLN A 678 -6.08 4.54 27.79
CA GLN A 678 -5.10 3.89 26.91
C GLN A 678 -5.10 4.57 25.51
N PRO A 679 -4.74 5.86 25.43
CA PRO A 679 -4.87 6.65 24.20
C PRO A 679 -4.02 6.10 23.05
N ASN A 680 -2.80 5.64 23.35
CA ASN A 680 -1.81 5.14 22.39
C ASN A 680 -1.74 3.61 22.29
N TYR A 681 -2.72 2.88 22.84
CA TYR A 681 -2.71 1.41 22.80
C TYR A 681 -2.85 0.85 21.39
N THR A 682 -2.09 -0.21 21.14
CA THR A 682 -2.10 -1.02 19.92
C THR A 682 -2.31 -2.48 20.28
N ALA A 683 -3.12 -3.21 19.50
CA ALA A 683 -3.41 -4.61 19.78
C ALA A 683 -2.14 -5.47 19.78
N GLN A 684 -1.98 -6.31 20.80
CA GLN A 684 -0.79 -7.16 20.93
C GLN A 684 -0.66 -8.18 19.77
N ARG A 685 -1.80 -8.56 19.16
CA ARG A 685 -1.96 -9.66 18.20
C ARG A 685 -2.96 -9.34 17.09
N GLY A 686 -3.12 -8.05 16.76
CA GLY A 686 -4.14 -7.62 15.80
C GLY A 686 -3.98 -8.29 14.43
N ILE A 687 -5.07 -8.78 13.83
CA ILE A 687 -5.08 -9.43 12.49
C ILE A 687 -4.90 -8.42 11.33
N GLU A 688 -4.18 -7.32 11.56
CA GLU A 688 -4.12 -6.12 10.71
C GLU A 688 -5.48 -5.45 10.49
N MET A 689 -5.75 -4.42 11.29
CA MET A 689 -6.30 -3.19 10.73
C MET A 689 -5.09 -2.31 10.44
N THR A 690 -5.04 -1.63 9.29
CA THR A 690 -3.99 -0.67 8.90
C THR A 690 -3.25 -0.16 10.12
N LYS A 691 -1.90 -0.26 10.17
CA LYS A 691 -1.10 0.58 11.08
C LYS A 691 -1.74 1.96 10.96
N LEU A 692 -2.53 2.40 11.95
CA LEU A 692 -3.05 3.75 11.93
C LEU A 692 -1.76 4.55 11.87
N PRO A 693 -1.51 5.34 10.80
CA PRO A 693 -0.31 6.13 10.75
C PRO A 693 -0.24 6.86 12.07
N TYR A 694 0.93 6.82 12.70
CA TYR A 694 1.19 7.54 13.93
C TYR A 694 1.08 9.03 13.61
N THR A 695 -0.14 9.54 13.55
CA THR A 695 -0.45 10.94 13.71
C THR A 695 -0.78 11.04 15.18
N GLY A 696 0.20 11.46 15.99
CA GLY A 696 -0.10 11.90 17.35
C GLY A 696 -1.33 12.79 17.29
N MET A 697 -2.24 12.62 18.26
CA MET A 697 -3.48 13.38 18.35
C MET A 697 -3.16 14.84 18.04
N THR A 698 -3.69 15.34 16.94
CA THR A 698 -3.37 16.71 16.50
C THR A 698 -3.82 17.67 17.60
N ASN A 699 -3.16 18.83 17.73
CA ASN A 699 -3.60 19.86 18.68
C ASN A 699 -5.09 20.21 18.48
N THR A 700 -5.62 20.03 17.27
CA THR A 700 -7.03 20.17 16.92
C THR A 700 -7.93 19.10 17.53
N GLU A 701 -7.51 17.82 17.50
CA GLU A 701 -8.24 16.71 18.14
C GLU A 701 -8.18 16.78 19.67
N ALA A 702 -7.02 17.18 20.22
CA ALA A 702 -6.85 17.44 21.64
C ALA A 702 -7.72 18.63 22.10
N ALA A 703 -7.78 19.71 21.31
CA ALA A 703 -8.66 20.85 21.56
C ALA A 703 -10.15 20.50 21.42
N PHE A 704 -10.52 19.61 20.50
CA PHE A 704 -11.89 19.13 20.35
C PHE A 704 -12.34 18.31 21.57
N LEU A 705 -11.48 17.43 22.08
CA LEU A 705 -11.73 16.67 23.32
C LEU A 705 -11.76 17.58 24.57
N ALA A 706 -10.88 18.57 24.65
CA ALA A 706 -10.93 19.56 25.73
C ALA A 706 -12.21 20.43 25.66
N GLY A 707 -12.65 20.79 24.45
CA GLY A 707 -13.86 21.58 24.21
C GLY A 707 -15.15 20.82 24.53
N SER A 708 -15.24 19.53 24.19
CA SER A 708 -16.37 18.69 24.58
C SER A 708 -16.46 18.51 26.10
N PHE A 709 -15.31 18.41 26.77
CA PHE A 709 -15.23 18.36 28.24
C PHE A 709 -15.74 19.64 28.90
N ALA A 710 -15.30 20.81 28.41
CA ALA A 710 -15.75 22.11 28.89
C ALA A 710 -17.26 22.32 28.68
N LEU A 711 -17.80 21.85 27.55
CA LEU A 711 -19.23 21.91 27.26
C LEU A 711 -20.04 21.00 28.19
N GLN A 712 -19.56 19.79 28.46
CA GLN A 712 -20.25 18.82 29.31
C GLN A 712 -20.21 19.21 30.79
N LEU A 713 -19.10 19.80 31.26
CA LEU A 713 -19.02 20.46 32.57
C LEU A 713 -19.95 21.68 32.64
N GLY A 714 -19.98 22.51 31.60
CA GLY A 714 -20.88 23.66 31.52
C GLY A 714 -22.35 23.27 31.62
N ILE A 715 -22.76 22.21 30.92
CA ILE A 715 -24.13 21.67 30.97
C ILE A 715 -24.43 21.09 32.37
N THR A 716 -23.49 20.36 32.97
CA THR A 716 -23.69 19.75 34.30
C THR A 716 -23.82 20.80 35.40
N VAL A 717 -23.01 21.87 35.32
CA VAL A 717 -23.07 23.02 36.24
C VAL A 717 -24.36 23.81 36.03
N ALA A 718 -24.75 24.06 34.77
CA ALA A 718 -26.01 24.75 34.48
C ALA A 718 -27.24 23.96 34.98
N LEU A 719 -27.22 22.62 34.88
CA LEU A 719 -28.27 21.75 35.41
C LEU A 719 -28.27 21.63 36.94
N HIS A 720 -27.18 21.97 37.62
CA HIS A 720 -27.13 22.05 39.09
C HIS A 720 -27.50 23.44 39.62
N LEU A 721 -27.43 24.47 38.79
CA LEU A 721 -27.79 25.85 39.13
C LEU A 721 -29.25 26.18 38.79
N LEU A 722 -29.87 25.41 37.87
CA LEU A 722 -31.31 25.34 37.65
C LEU A 722 -31.93 24.36 38.64
#